data_AF-A0A936KQF1-F1
#
_entry.id   AF-A0A936KQF1-F1
#
_cell.length_a   1.000
_cell.length_b   1.000
_cell.length_c   1.000
_cell.angle_alpha   90.00
_cell.angle_beta   90.00
_cell.angle_gamma   90.00
#
_symmetry.space_group_name_H-M   'P 1'
#
loop_
_entity.id
_entity.type
_entity.pdbx_description
1 polymer ?
#
loop_
_entity_poly.entity_id
_entity_poly.type
_entity_poly.pdbx_seq_one_letter_code
_entity_poly.pdbx_strand_id
1 'polypeptide(L)'
;MMNLEEIWGQVLSQLQPEMPRASYETWAKDTQALSLEKNVLTVCARNAYARDWLESRMTAIVQNILKGILDHPVSVRFVASENPEVEEVDESLSDEESELDIEPVQWLDYDRIVQPHKQVVVKGYLRRLGMEIGPKAIWLYIGFHQAAWRVQGLKQADAKPLHSHEVMRFSGLSHGAFWRLLKHNTIQGHLHGLVQRAEDTNTRRFRRGRDGRPHRAPIRYQVFMTPRLTRADALAIHTRIRSMTERNLELHKALQELLAVEDVLELLSPIENVRISVPLNTVMDIARLEAGAAHTLETDQLAQSLHRRIINALGDIHIAHFFITRTIHEFHLTPAQAWLVTVSRDMAFINSRTGERRDLVTFKGGYQEMAELIGSNRYKTVQAWLNPHWNEKRGGNLSRFLMEMPIPDSNTYADLRVESMPRAFRVLLDEPLDASGSIRLDANGSHMADANGSISWTQMEVLVDANGSHMVDANGTVLNTIKHVPNTEKKNTSTTQHAFGEKTGEAVPQFWELHVLLQQNDVHPRVQKELLDVQASVHAFVSWVLYVASPKSGNLSDPLGYALSRLREHPLREARGVFRQFADLPPAELLMLMESTPHSAYAIPKQVEHPLARAWKKAMGSHNPMMTQVNKILFGNEGED
;
A
#
# COMPACT_ATOMS: atom_id res chain seq x y z
N MET A 1 -55.45 -18.76 -11.11
CA MET A 1 -54.04 -18.90 -10.75
C MET A 1 -53.28 -17.91 -11.61
N MET A 2 -52.57 -16.95 -11.03
CA MET A 2 -51.76 -16.00 -11.80
C MET A 2 -50.63 -16.74 -12.52
N ASN A 3 -50.40 -16.39 -13.78
CA ASN A 3 -49.30 -16.95 -14.55
C ASN A 3 -47.96 -16.29 -14.15
N LEU A 4 -46.83 -16.99 -14.30
CA LEU A 4 -45.51 -16.52 -13.88
C LEU A 4 -45.11 -15.19 -14.54
N GLU A 5 -45.45 -15.04 -15.83
CA GLU A 5 -45.23 -13.82 -16.60
C GLU A 5 -46.09 -12.65 -16.11
N GLU A 6 -47.32 -12.92 -15.65
CA GLU A 6 -48.21 -11.89 -15.09
C GLU A 6 -47.70 -11.38 -13.75
N ILE A 7 -47.18 -12.28 -12.90
CA ILE A 7 -46.56 -11.94 -11.62
C ILE A 7 -45.34 -11.04 -11.87
N TRP A 8 -44.46 -11.42 -12.79
CA TRP A 8 -43.27 -10.62 -13.09
C TRP A 8 -43.61 -9.28 -13.77
N GLY A 9 -44.63 -9.24 -14.63
CA GLY A 9 -45.13 -8.00 -15.22
C GLY A 9 -45.65 -6.99 -14.19
N GLN A 10 -46.31 -7.49 -13.13
CA GLN A 10 -46.72 -6.64 -12.00
C GLN A 10 -45.53 -6.17 -11.17
N VAL A 11 -44.55 -7.03 -10.94
CA VAL A 11 -43.30 -6.66 -10.26
C VAL A 11 -42.58 -5.56 -11.02
N LEU A 12 -42.42 -5.67 -12.34
CA LEU A 12 -41.77 -4.66 -13.17
C LEU A 12 -42.52 -3.32 -13.15
N SER A 13 -43.85 -3.35 -13.15
CA SER A 13 -44.69 -2.15 -13.08
C SER A 13 -44.54 -1.41 -11.75
N GLN A 14 -44.40 -2.15 -10.64
CA GLN A 14 -44.17 -1.58 -9.31
C GLN A 14 -42.69 -1.23 -9.06
N LEU A 15 -41.75 -1.86 -9.77
CA LEU A 15 -40.32 -1.59 -9.68
C LEU A 15 -39.93 -0.31 -10.45
N GLN A 16 -40.64 0.04 -11.52
CA GLN A 16 -40.38 1.22 -12.34
C GLN A 16 -40.29 2.55 -11.55
N PRO A 17 -41.20 2.88 -10.60
CA PRO A 17 -41.09 4.11 -9.80
C PRO A 17 -39.96 4.08 -8.75
N GLU A 18 -39.48 2.90 -8.35
CA GLU A 18 -38.43 2.72 -7.32
C GLU A 18 -37.01 2.98 -7.85
N MET A 19 -36.87 3.31 -9.15
CA MET A 19 -35.57 3.53 -9.77
C MET A 19 -35.61 4.58 -10.90
N PRO A 20 -34.48 5.28 -11.19
CA PRO A 20 -34.41 6.21 -12.31
C PRO A 20 -34.68 5.53 -13.66
N ARG A 21 -35.42 6.20 -14.55
CA ARG A 21 -35.83 5.67 -15.87
C ARG A 21 -34.69 5.04 -16.68
N ALA A 22 -33.53 5.70 -16.74
CA ALA A 22 -32.36 5.17 -17.45
C ALA A 22 -31.82 3.87 -16.83
N SER A 23 -31.92 3.70 -15.51
CA SER A 23 -31.54 2.46 -14.83
C SER A 23 -32.57 1.36 -15.09
N TYR A 24 -33.87 1.69 -15.13
CA TYR A 24 -34.93 0.72 -15.43
C TYR A 24 -34.79 0.16 -16.84
N GLU A 25 -34.61 1.06 -17.82
CA GLU A 25 -34.41 0.71 -19.23
C GLU A 25 -33.14 -0.12 -19.44
N THR A 26 -32.08 0.11 -18.66
CA THR A 26 -30.81 -0.61 -18.82
C THR A 26 -30.81 -1.99 -18.14
N TRP A 27 -31.38 -2.08 -16.92
CA TRP A 27 -31.14 -3.24 -16.03
C TRP A 27 -32.37 -4.11 -15.78
N ALA A 28 -33.58 -3.55 -15.78
CA ALA A 28 -34.79 -4.25 -15.31
C ALA A 28 -35.81 -4.55 -16.43
N LYS A 29 -35.93 -3.67 -17.44
CA LYS A 29 -36.97 -3.74 -18.48
C LYS A 29 -37.02 -5.07 -19.23
N ASP A 30 -35.85 -5.62 -19.58
CA ASP A 30 -35.74 -6.82 -20.41
C ASP A 30 -35.51 -8.10 -19.56
N THR A 31 -35.90 -8.08 -18.28
CA THR A 31 -35.81 -9.27 -17.41
C THR A 31 -37.04 -10.15 -17.52
N GLN A 32 -36.88 -11.46 -17.38
CA GLN A 32 -37.96 -12.44 -17.52
C GLN A 32 -37.95 -13.43 -16.36
N ALA A 33 -39.11 -13.79 -15.81
CA ALA A 33 -39.19 -14.84 -14.81
C ALA A 33 -39.11 -16.23 -15.48
N LEU A 34 -38.19 -17.08 -15.01
CA LEU A 34 -37.93 -18.41 -15.55
C LEU A 34 -38.67 -19.52 -14.79
N SER A 35 -38.66 -19.46 -13.47
CA SER A 35 -39.31 -20.48 -12.63
C SER A 35 -39.64 -19.94 -11.24
N LEU A 36 -40.65 -20.51 -10.59
CA LEU A 36 -40.98 -20.29 -9.18
C LEU A 36 -41.05 -21.64 -8.49
N GLU A 37 -39.97 -22.03 -7.81
CA GLU A 37 -39.87 -23.31 -7.10
C GLU A 37 -39.46 -23.09 -5.65
N LYS A 38 -40.10 -23.78 -4.69
CA LYS A 38 -39.74 -23.74 -3.25
C LYS A 38 -39.62 -22.30 -2.69
N ASN A 39 -40.54 -21.41 -3.05
CA ASN A 39 -40.52 -19.98 -2.69
C ASN A 39 -39.28 -19.22 -3.18
N VAL A 40 -38.65 -19.67 -4.27
CA VAL A 40 -37.56 -18.95 -4.96
C VAL A 40 -38.00 -18.65 -6.38
N LEU A 41 -38.13 -17.37 -6.71
CA LEU A 41 -38.37 -16.88 -8.06
C LEU A 41 -37.04 -16.68 -8.78
N THR A 42 -36.83 -17.41 -9.86
CA THR A 42 -35.65 -17.28 -10.73
C THR A 42 -35.94 -16.30 -11.85
N VAL A 43 -35.14 -15.25 -11.98
CA VAL A 43 -35.32 -14.17 -12.97
C VAL A 43 -34.10 -14.11 -13.88
N CYS A 44 -34.32 -14.24 -15.18
CA CYS A 44 -33.33 -14.03 -16.22
C CYS A 44 -33.09 -12.52 -16.44
N ALA A 45 -31.83 -12.11 -16.36
CA ALA A 45 -31.35 -10.78 -16.72
C ALA A 45 -30.59 -10.83 -18.04
N ARG A 46 -30.61 -9.73 -18.79
CA ARG A 46 -30.01 -9.63 -20.13
C ARG A 46 -28.53 -10.00 -20.23
N ASN A 47 -27.76 -9.86 -19.14
CA ASN A 47 -26.34 -10.24 -19.06
C ASN A 47 -25.89 -10.34 -17.58
N ALA A 48 -24.68 -10.84 -17.34
CA ALA A 48 -24.11 -10.98 -16.00
C ALA A 48 -24.02 -9.65 -15.22
N TYR A 49 -23.77 -8.53 -15.90
CA TYR A 49 -23.77 -7.20 -15.27
C TYR A 49 -25.15 -6.80 -14.74
N ALA A 50 -26.20 -7.08 -15.50
CA ALA A 50 -27.58 -6.83 -15.09
C ALA A 50 -27.98 -7.75 -13.93
N ARG A 51 -27.57 -9.02 -13.97
CA ARG A 51 -27.75 -9.96 -12.86
C ARG A 51 -27.14 -9.41 -11.58
N ASP A 52 -25.85 -9.07 -11.58
CA ASP A 52 -25.13 -8.62 -10.39
C ASP A 52 -25.68 -7.30 -9.86
N TRP A 53 -26.10 -6.41 -10.76
CA TRP A 53 -26.71 -5.13 -10.39
C TRP A 53 -28.08 -5.33 -9.72
N LEU A 54 -28.93 -6.20 -10.27
CA LEU A 54 -30.24 -6.54 -9.69
C LEU A 54 -30.07 -7.27 -8.36
N GLU A 55 -29.12 -8.20 -8.27
CA GLU A 55 -28.86 -8.99 -7.06
C GLU A 55 -28.31 -8.15 -5.90
N SER A 56 -27.34 -7.27 -6.18
CA SER A 56 -26.72 -6.43 -5.14
C SER A 56 -27.65 -5.33 -4.63
N ARG A 57 -28.57 -4.83 -5.47
CA ARG A 57 -29.29 -3.58 -5.16
C ARG A 57 -30.80 -3.73 -5.08
N MET A 58 -31.40 -4.59 -5.90
CA MET A 58 -32.86 -4.67 -6.06
C MET A 58 -33.48 -5.89 -5.36
N THR A 59 -32.68 -6.86 -4.91
CA THR A 59 -33.17 -8.08 -4.22
C THR A 59 -34.17 -7.76 -3.11
N ALA A 60 -33.84 -6.85 -2.19
CA ALA A 60 -34.74 -6.50 -1.08
C ALA A 60 -36.04 -5.83 -1.55
N ILE A 61 -35.98 -4.96 -2.56
CA ILE A 61 -37.14 -4.25 -3.10
C ILE A 61 -38.06 -5.23 -3.84
N VAL A 62 -37.50 -6.07 -4.70
CA VAL A 62 -38.24 -7.07 -5.47
C VAL A 62 -38.87 -8.11 -4.53
N GLN A 63 -38.17 -8.56 -3.48
CA GLN A 63 -38.74 -9.45 -2.47
C GLN A 63 -39.90 -8.81 -1.69
N ASN A 64 -39.81 -7.52 -1.38
CA ASN A 64 -40.90 -6.79 -0.72
C ASN A 64 -42.13 -6.66 -1.63
N ILE A 65 -41.93 -6.36 -2.91
CA ILE A 65 -43.00 -6.29 -3.92
C ILE A 65 -43.65 -7.68 -4.07
N LEU A 66 -42.85 -8.74 -4.21
CA LEU A 66 -43.35 -10.11 -4.33
C LEU A 66 -44.12 -10.57 -3.09
N LYS A 67 -43.67 -10.18 -1.90
CA LYS A 67 -44.40 -10.44 -0.66
C LYS A 67 -45.78 -9.77 -0.67
N GLY A 68 -45.89 -8.56 -1.23
CA GLY A 68 -47.17 -7.86 -1.39
C GLY A 68 -48.10 -8.50 -2.43
N ILE A 69 -47.54 -9.08 -3.50
CA ILE A 69 -48.32 -9.71 -4.58
C ILE A 69 -48.77 -11.14 -4.21
N LEU A 70 -47.91 -11.91 -3.55
CA LEU A 70 -48.12 -13.34 -3.29
C LEU A 70 -48.57 -13.64 -1.84
N ASP A 71 -48.66 -12.63 -0.98
CA ASP A 71 -49.07 -12.72 0.44
C ASP A 71 -48.26 -13.72 1.29
N HIS A 72 -47.05 -14.08 0.82
CA HIS A 72 -46.08 -14.89 1.54
C HIS A 72 -44.64 -14.52 1.11
N PRO A 73 -43.62 -14.78 1.93
CA PRO A 73 -42.24 -14.44 1.58
C PRO A 73 -41.74 -15.30 0.42
N VAL A 74 -41.21 -14.66 -0.62
CA VAL A 74 -40.58 -15.28 -1.78
C VAL A 74 -39.19 -14.69 -1.94
N SER A 75 -38.18 -15.56 -2.02
CA SER A 75 -36.81 -15.18 -2.34
C SER A 75 -36.66 -15.01 -3.85
N VAL A 76 -35.73 -14.17 -4.29
CA VAL A 76 -35.47 -13.92 -5.71
C VAL A 76 -34.03 -14.28 -6.00
N ARG A 77 -33.81 -14.98 -7.12
CA ARG A 77 -32.49 -15.31 -7.65
C ARG A 77 -32.40 -14.79 -9.08
N PHE A 78 -31.36 -14.03 -9.38
CA PHE A 78 -31.12 -13.56 -10.74
C PHE A 78 -30.15 -14.49 -11.47
N VAL A 79 -30.41 -14.78 -12.74
CA VAL A 79 -29.58 -15.59 -13.64
C VAL A 79 -29.34 -14.80 -14.92
N ALA A 80 -28.21 -14.96 -15.60
CA ALA A 80 -27.95 -14.25 -16.86
C ALA A 80 -28.45 -15.05 -18.06
N SER A 81 -28.97 -14.37 -19.09
CA SER A 81 -29.29 -14.98 -20.39
C SER A 81 -28.00 -15.32 -21.13
N GLU A 82 -27.78 -16.61 -21.41
CA GLU A 82 -26.73 -17.08 -22.31
C GLU A 82 -27.20 -16.91 -23.75
N ASN A 83 -26.99 -15.73 -24.34
CA ASN A 83 -26.84 -15.61 -25.78
C ASN A 83 -25.86 -14.48 -26.14
N PRO A 84 -24.94 -14.69 -27.11
CA PRO A 84 -23.64 -14.07 -27.14
C PRO A 84 -23.59 -12.89 -28.11
N GLU A 85 -23.01 -11.76 -27.69
CA GLU A 85 -22.19 -10.97 -28.61
C GLU A 85 -20.95 -10.46 -27.85
N VAL A 86 -19.81 -10.98 -28.31
CA VAL A 86 -18.41 -10.61 -28.04
C VAL A 86 -17.73 -11.29 -26.84
N GLU A 87 -16.91 -12.27 -27.25
CA GLU A 87 -15.83 -13.00 -26.57
C GLU A 87 -16.22 -14.09 -25.56
N GLU A 88 -16.49 -15.27 -26.13
CA GLU A 88 -16.38 -16.57 -25.46
C GLU A 88 -14.98 -16.72 -24.83
N VAL A 89 -14.90 -16.51 -23.52
CA VAL A 89 -13.91 -17.18 -22.68
C VAL A 89 -14.64 -18.26 -21.93
N ASP A 90 -14.57 -19.47 -22.50
CA ASP A 90 -14.96 -20.77 -21.95
C ASP A 90 -15.08 -20.79 -20.40
N GLU A 91 -16.31 -20.70 -19.90
CA GLU A 91 -16.65 -20.80 -18.46
C GLU A 91 -16.52 -22.24 -17.93
N SER A 92 -16.20 -23.23 -18.77
CA SER A 92 -15.96 -24.61 -18.33
C SER A 92 -14.56 -24.84 -17.70
N LEU A 93 -13.66 -23.86 -17.73
CA LEU A 93 -12.28 -23.99 -17.24
C LEU A 93 -12.06 -23.55 -15.79
N SER A 94 -13.07 -23.05 -15.07
CA SER A 94 -12.86 -22.47 -13.73
C SER A 94 -12.45 -23.49 -12.67
N ASP A 95 -12.83 -24.76 -12.83
CA ASP A 95 -12.43 -25.85 -11.93
C ASP A 95 -11.13 -26.57 -12.37
N GLU A 96 -10.67 -26.39 -13.61
CA GLU A 96 -9.60 -27.22 -14.21
C GLU A 96 -8.15 -26.72 -14.02
N GLU A 97 -7.94 -25.47 -13.58
CA GLU A 97 -6.61 -24.87 -13.33
C GLU A 97 -6.38 -24.54 -11.83
N SER A 98 -6.73 -25.49 -10.95
CA SER A 98 -6.55 -25.36 -9.50
C SER A 98 -5.07 -25.28 -9.07
N GLU A 99 -4.14 -25.70 -9.93
CA GLU A 99 -2.70 -25.79 -9.69
C GLU A 99 -1.90 -25.07 -10.80
N LEU A 100 -0.84 -24.37 -10.41
CA LEU A 100 0.12 -23.65 -11.25
C LEU A 100 1.53 -24.13 -10.91
N ASP A 101 2.35 -24.38 -11.93
CA ASP A 101 3.77 -24.65 -11.75
C ASP A 101 4.55 -23.34 -11.93
N ILE A 102 5.35 -22.95 -10.94
CA ILE A 102 6.04 -21.65 -10.94
C ILE A 102 7.54 -21.88 -10.91
N GLU A 103 8.21 -21.42 -11.97
CA GLU A 103 9.65 -21.42 -12.09
C GLU A 103 10.19 -20.00 -11.91
N PRO A 104 10.90 -19.70 -10.82
CA PRO A 104 11.52 -18.39 -10.67
C PRO A 104 12.83 -18.29 -11.46
N VAL A 105 12.99 -17.22 -12.24
CA VAL A 105 14.08 -16.99 -13.21
C VAL A 105 14.73 -15.61 -12.98
N GLN A 106 15.99 -15.44 -13.42
CA GLN A 106 16.76 -14.18 -13.38
C GLN A 106 16.86 -13.54 -11.98
N TRP A 107 17.77 -14.10 -11.18
CA TRP A 107 18.02 -13.73 -9.79
C TRP A 107 19.25 -12.84 -9.67
N LEU A 108 19.05 -11.55 -9.40
CA LEU A 108 20.18 -10.65 -9.22
C LEU A 108 20.46 -10.31 -7.75
N ASP A 109 19.49 -10.03 -6.85
CA ASP A 109 19.74 -9.80 -5.41
C ASP A 109 18.48 -9.82 -4.49
N TYR A 110 17.49 -10.71 -4.72
CA TYR A 110 16.23 -10.68 -3.95
C TYR A 110 16.34 -11.24 -2.52
N ASP A 111 17.13 -12.29 -2.32
CA ASP A 111 17.14 -13.06 -1.06
C ASP A 111 17.81 -12.35 0.14
N ARG A 112 18.54 -11.26 -0.09
CA ARG A 112 19.35 -10.60 0.96
C ARG A 112 18.57 -9.59 1.81
N ILE A 113 17.40 -9.12 1.37
CA ILE A 113 16.76 -7.90 1.90
C ILE A 113 15.35 -8.17 2.49
N VAL A 114 14.70 -9.27 2.12
CA VAL A 114 13.24 -9.38 2.26
C VAL A 114 12.84 -10.10 3.56
N GLN A 115 11.77 -9.62 4.22
CA GLN A 115 10.99 -10.34 5.26
C GLN A 115 9.68 -10.87 4.66
N PRO A 116 9.74 -11.89 3.79
CA PRO A 116 8.66 -12.26 2.86
C PRO A 116 7.47 -12.94 3.56
N HIS A 117 7.59 -13.28 4.84
CA HIS A 117 6.48 -13.76 5.66
C HIS A 117 5.55 -12.62 6.11
N LYS A 118 6.01 -11.36 6.10
CA LYS A 118 5.25 -10.18 6.57
C LYS A 118 4.81 -9.25 5.44
N GLN A 119 5.65 -9.10 4.43
CA GLN A 119 5.46 -8.11 3.37
C GLN A 119 5.97 -8.63 2.02
N VAL A 120 5.37 -8.15 0.95
CA VAL A 120 5.92 -8.29 -0.40
C VAL A 120 6.86 -7.11 -0.63
N VAL A 121 8.10 -7.40 -1.03
CA VAL A 121 9.07 -6.38 -1.41
C VAL A 121 9.29 -6.46 -2.92
N VAL A 122 9.21 -5.34 -3.61
CA VAL A 122 9.50 -5.24 -5.04
C VAL A 122 10.39 -4.04 -5.29
N LYS A 123 11.12 -4.00 -6.41
CA LYS A 123 11.99 -2.86 -6.73
C LYS A 123 11.18 -1.60 -6.97
N GLY A 124 11.63 -0.45 -6.48
CA GLY A 124 11.01 0.87 -6.71
C GLY A 124 10.95 1.27 -8.18
N TYR A 125 11.79 0.68 -9.02
CA TYR A 125 11.70 0.80 -10.47
C TYR A 125 10.33 0.38 -11.03
N LEU A 126 9.58 -0.47 -10.31
CA LEU A 126 8.22 -0.86 -10.69
C LEU A 126 7.25 0.34 -10.78
N ARG A 127 7.54 1.48 -10.15
CA ARG A 127 6.79 2.74 -10.35
C ARG A 127 6.85 3.21 -11.80
N ARG A 128 8.06 3.26 -12.37
CA ARG A 128 8.28 3.61 -13.78
C ARG A 128 7.66 2.57 -14.70
N LEU A 129 7.86 1.29 -14.39
CA LEU A 129 7.28 0.20 -15.17
C LEU A 129 5.75 0.26 -15.17
N GLY A 130 5.15 0.63 -14.04
CA GLY A 130 3.72 0.76 -13.87
C GLY A 130 3.05 1.80 -14.76
N MET A 131 3.78 2.86 -15.13
CA MET A 131 3.30 3.85 -16.10
C MET A 131 3.11 3.24 -17.50
N GLU A 132 3.89 2.21 -17.85
CA GLU A 132 3.79 1.48 -19.13
C GLU A 132 2.77 0.34 -19.08
N ILE A 133 2.87 -0.54 -18.08
CA ILE A 133 2.10 -1.79 -18.05
C ILE A 133 0.74 -1.67 -17.35
N GLY A 134 0.58 -0.61 -16.55
CA GLY A 134 -0.61 -0.31 -15.78
C GLY A 134 -0.77 -1.18 -14.51
N PRO A 135 -1.62 -0.72 -13.57
CA PRO A 135 -1.77 -1.34 -12.24
C PRO A 135 -2.23 -2.80 -12.26
N LYS A 136 -3.07 -3.20 -13.23
CA LYS A 136 -3.59 -4.57 -13.31
C LYS A 136 -2.46 -5.60 -13.56
N ALA A 137 -1.53 -5.26 -14.44
CA ALA A 137 -0.37 -6.11 -14.73
C ALA A 137 0.61 -6.12 -13.55
N ILE A 138 0.82 -4.96 -12.89
CA ILE A 138 1.65 -4.87 -11.68
C ILE A 138 1.12 -5.79 -10.58
N TRP A 139 -0.17 -5.74 -10.29
CA TRP A 139 -0.78 -6.57 -9.24
C TRP A 139 -0.71 -8.07 -9.56
N LEU A 140 -0.86 -8.46 -10.83
CA LEU A 140 -0.59 -9.84 -11.24
C LEU A 140 0.89 -10.20 -11.00
N TYR A 141 1.82 -9.36 -11.42
CA TYR A 141 3.24 -9.58 -11.20
C TYR A 141 3.58 -9.72 -9.72
N ILE A 142 3.08 -8.83 -8.84
CA ILE A 142 3.26 -8.91 -7.38
C ILE A 142 2.78 -10.25 -6.84
N GLY A 143 1.60 -10.73 -7.27
CA GLY A 143 1.08 -12.02 -6.87
C GLY A 143 1.98 -13.20 -7.28
N PHE A 144 2.42 -13.21 -8.54
CA PHE A 144 3.34 -14.23 -9.07
C PHE A 144 4.72 -14.16 -8.42
N HIS A 145 5.23 -12.96 -8.19
CA HIS A 145 6.53 -12.70 -7.58
C HIS A 145 6.58 -13.22 -6.14
N GLN A 146 5.53 -12.94 -5.35
CA GLN A 146 5.41 -13.45 -4.00
C GLN A 146 5.24 -14.99 -3.96
N ALA A 147 4.48 -15.55 -4.91
CA ALA A 147 4.32 -17.00 -5.03
C ALA A 147 5.63 -17.69 -5.43
N ALA A 148 6.36 -17.12 -6.39
CA ALA A 148 7.65 -17.61 -6.86
C ALA A 148 8.70 -17.69 -5.73
N TRP A 149 8.71 -16.70 -4.84
CA TRP A 149 9.54 -16.73 -3.64
C TRP A 149 9.20 -17.92 -2.72
N ARG A 150 7.90 -18.19 -2.51
CA ARG A 150 7.46 -19.32 -1.67
C ARG A 150 7.92 -20.67 -2.23
N VAL A 151 7.88 -20.86 -3.56
CA VAL A 151 8.38 -22.09 -4.21
C VAL A 151 9.86 -22.30 -3.92
N GLN A 152 10.66 -21.22 -4.01
CA GLN A 152 12.10 -21.29 -3.80
C GLN A 152 12.45 -21.65 -2.34
N GLY A 153 11.74 -21.07 -1.36
CA GLY A 153 11.94 -21.38 0.07
C GLY A 153 11.76 -22.86 0.43
N LEU A 154 11.04 -23.61 -0.41
CA LEU A 154 10.79 -25.04 -0.21
C LEU A 154 11.96 -25.96 -0.63
N LYS A 155 13.05 -25.43 -1.22
CA LYS A 155 14.33 -26.13 -1.53
C LYS A 155 14.24 -27.66 -1.72
N GLN A 156 13.33 -28.12 -2.57
CA GLN A 156 13.26 -29.53 -2.98
C GLN A 156 13.27 -29.60 -4.50
N ALA A 157 14.03 -30.56 -5.02
CA ALA A 157 14.16 -30.86 -6.46
C ALA A 157 12.82 -31.28 -7.10
N ASP A 158 11.81 -31.61 -6.28
CA ASP A 158 10.41 -31.85 -6.65
C ASP A 158 9.52 -30.70 -6.13
N ALA A 159 9.73 -29.48 -6.63
CA ALA A 159 8.84 -28.37 -6.29
C ALA A 159 7.40 -28.73 -6.68
N LYS A 160 6.52 -28.86 -5.69
CA LYS A 160 5.09 -29.11 -5.93
C LYS A 160 4.48 -27.88 -6.60
N PRO A 161 3.58 -28.06 -7.58
CA PRO A 161 2.82 -26.95 -8.13
C PRO A 161 2.06 -26.25 -7.00
N LEU A 162 2.06 -24.92 -7.02
CA LEU A 162 1.29 -24.11 -6.08
C LEU A 162 -0.16 -24.04 -6.53
N HIS A 163 -1.07 -23.82 -5.59
CA HIS A 163 -2.44 -23.56 -6.00
C HIS A 163 -2.58 -22.15 -6.59
N SER A 164 -3.42 -21.99 -7.60
CA SER A 164 -3.69 -20.68 -8.23
C SER A 164 -4.19 -19.63 -7.23
N HIS A 165 -4.88 -20.06 -6.17
CA HIS A 165 -5.33 -19.19 -5.10
C HIS A 165 -4.16 -18.54 -4.31
N GLU A 166 -2.97 -19.14 -4.29
CA GLU A 166 -1.81 -18.58 -3.59
C GLU A 166 -1.22 -17.38 -4.33
N VAL A 167 -1.21 -17.43 -5.66
CA VAL A 167 -0.86 -16.29 -6.52
C VAL A 167 -1.92 -15.20 -6.38
N MET A 168 -3.19 -15.60 -6.51
CA MET A 168 -4.33 -14.69 -6.46
C MET A 168 -4.39 -13.92 -5.13
N ARG A 169 -4.12 -14.59 -4.01
CA ARG A 169 -4.11 -14.00 -2.65
C ARG A 169 -3.25 -12.76 -2.54
N PHE A 170 -2.10 -12.71 -3.21
CA PHE A 170 -1.18 -11.58 -3.16
C PHE A 170 -1.31 -10.64 -4.37
N SER A 171 -2.26 -10.89 -5.26
CA SER A 171 -2.56 -9.97 -6.36
C SER A 171 -3.54 -8.85 -5.98
N GLY A 172 -4.27 -8.98 -4.87
CA GLY A 172 -5.35 -8.03 -4.52
C GLY A 172 -6.54 -8.04 -5.49
N LEU A 173 -6.58 -9.00 -6.43
CA LEU A 173 -7.65 -9.16 -7.42
C LEU A 173 -8.72 -10.13 -6.91
N SER A 174 -9.97 -9.90 -7.32
CA SER A 174 -11.03 -10.91 -7.14
C SER A 174 -10.81 -12.11 -8.05
N HIS A 175 -11.44 -13.24 -7.72
CA HIS A 175 -11.30 -14.49 -8.48
C HIS A 175 -11.57 -14.34 -9.98
N GLY A 176 -12.72 -13.76 -10.35
CA GLY A 176 -13.04 -13.52 -11.76
C GLY A 176 -12.10 -12.51 -12.43
N ALA A 177 -11.66 -11.46 -11.69
CA ALA A 177 -10.74 -10.47 -12.24
C ALA A 177 -9.35 -11.07 -12.51
N PHE A 178 -8.85 -11.91 -11.61
CA PHE A 178 -7.57 -12.61 -11.74
C PHE A 178 -7.52 -13.43 -13.03
N TRP A 179 -8.47 -14.35 -13.22
CA TRP A 179 -8.48 -15.22 -14.40
C TRP A 179 -8.72 -14.46 -15.70
N ARG A 180 -9.64 -13.49 -15.69
CA ARG A 180 -9.90 -12.66 -16.88
C ARG A 180 -8.66 -11.87 -17.29
N LEU A 181 -7.93 -11.28 -16.34
CA LEU A 181 -6.68 -10.57 -16.63
C LEU A 181 -5.55 -11.51 -17.05
N LEU A 182 -5.44 -12.68 -16.42
CA LEU A 182 -4.41 -13.65 -16.74
C LEU A 182 -4.56 -14.19 -18.18
N LYS A 183 -5.79 -14.31 -18.69
CA LYS A 183 -6.06 -14.74 -20.07
C LYS A 183 -6.04 -13.59 -21.10
N HIS A 184 -6.04 -12.34 -20.64
CA HIS A 184 -6.17 -11.18 -21.52
C HIS A 184 -4.89 -10.92 -22.34
N ASN A 185 -5.01 -10.90 -23.67
CA ASN A 185 -3.86 -10.81 -24.58
C ASN A 185 -2.98 -9.55 -24.35
N THR A 186 -3.60 -8.38 -24.16
CA THR A 186 -2.83 -7.15 -23.86
C THR A 186 -2.07 -7.24 -22.54
N ILE A 187 -2.65 -7.87 -21.51
CA ILE A 187 -2.00 -7.99 -20.19
C ILE A 187 -0.87 -9.02 -20.25
N GLN A 188 -1.05 -10.10 -20.99
CA GLN A 188 0.03 -11.05 -21.33
C GLN A 188 1.20 -10.34 -22.02
N GLY A 189 0.93 -9.48 -23.01
CA GLY A 189 1.96 -8.66 -23.65
C GLY A 189 2.65 -7.68 -22.70
N HIS A 190 1.95 -7.15 -21.69
CA HIS A 190 2.53 -6.30 -20.66
C HIS A 190 3.41 -7.07 -19.67
N LEU A 191 3.00 -8.29 -19.31
CA LEU A 191 3.71 -9.21 -18.43
C LEU A 191 4.92 -9.89 -19.10
N HIS A 192 5.08 -9.79 -20.41
CA HIS A 192 6.28 -10.26 -21.09
C HIS A 192 7.55 -9.67 -20.43
N GLY A 193 8.53 -10.53 -20.16
CA GLY A 193 9.74 -10.20 -19.38
C GLY A 193 9.53 -10.05 -17.87
N LEU A 194 8.34 -10.35 -17.34
CA LEU A 194 8.00 -10.35 -15.91
C LEU A 194 7.38 -11.68 -15.46
N VAL A 195 6.31 -12.11 -16.14
CA VAL A 195 5.64 -13.40 -15.96
C VAL A 195 5.26 -13.92 -17.33
N GLN A 196 5.73 -15.11 -17.67
CA GLN A 196 5.49 -15.71 -18.99
C GLN A 196 5.11 -17.17 -18.83
N ARG A 197 4.29 -17.70 -19.74
CA ARG A 197 4.12 -19.15 -19.83
C ARG A 197 5.41 -19.75 -20.37
N ALA A 198 5.89 -20.82 -19.74
CA ALA A 198 7.07 -21.55 -20.22
C ALA A 198 6.77 -22.33 -21.51
N GLU A 199 5.49 -22.58 -21.78
CA GLU A 199 5.00 -23.40 -22.87
C GLU A 199 3.96 -22.62 -23.68
N ASP A 200 3.81 -22.97 -24.96
CA ASP A 200 2.79 -22.37 -25.82
C ASP A 200 1.38 -22.66 -25.32
N THR A 201 0.45 -21.74 -25.57
CA THR A 201 -0.96 -21.83 -25.14
C THR A 201 -1.67 -23.09 -25.63
N ASN A 202 -1.22 -23.67 -26.76
CA ASN A 202 -1.82 -24.85 -27.36
C ASN A 202 -1.22 -26.18 -26.83
N THR A 203 -0.12 -26.12 -26.09
CA THR A 203 0.56 -27.32 -25.57
C THR A 203 -0.24 -27.90 -24.41
N ARG A 204 -0.73 -29.14 -24.57
CA ARG A 204 -1.46 -29.86 -23.52
C ARG A 204 -0.56 -30.90 -22.87
N ARG A 205 -0.18 -30.66 -21.61
CA ARG A 205 0.51 -31.66 -20.79
C ARG A 205 -0.47 -32.41 -19.92
N PHE A 206 -0.20 -33.69 -19.71
CA PHE A 206 -0.98 -34.54 -18.82
C PHE A 206 -0.06 -35.21 -17.80
N ARG A 207 -0.49 -35.29 -16.55
CA ARG A 207 0.14 -36.11 -15.50
C ARG A 207 -0.79 -37.27 -15.14
N ARG A 208 -0.22 -38.40 -14.77
CA ARG A 208 -1.01 -39.49 -14.18
C ARG A 208 -1.35 -39.11 -12.74
N GLY A 209 -2.64 -39.05 -12.43
CA GLY A 209 -3.13 -38.86 -11.07
C GLY A 209 -2.93 -40.11 -10.23
N ARG A 210 -3.16 -39.99 -8.92
CA ARG A 210 -3.08 -41.12 -7.98
C ARG A 210 -4.06 -42.25 -8.36
N ASP A 211 -5.14 -41.91 -9.03
CA ASP A 211 -6.18 -42.81 -9.52
C ASP A 211 -5.82 -43.47 -10.88
N GLY A 212 -4.60 -43.24 -11.40
CA GLY A 212 -4.12 -43.77 -12.67
C GLY A 212 -4.69 -43.08 -13.92
N ARG A 213 -5.66 -42.18 -13.76
CA ARG A 213 -6.25 -41.40 -14.85
C ARG A 213 -5.34 -40.24 -15.29
N PRO A 214 -5.32 -39.88 -16.58
CA PRO A 214 -4.60 -38.70 -17.04
C PRO A 214 -5.35 -37.42 -16.63
N HIS A 215 -4.72 -36.60 -15.79
CA HIS A 215 -5.16 -35.25 -15.47
C HIS A 215 -4.33 -34.24 -16.25
N ARG A 216 -4.91 -33.10 -16.60
CA ARG A 216 -4.12 -31.99 -17.18
C ARG A 216 -3.03 -31.60 -16.18
N ALA A 217 -1.82 -31.44 -16.69
CA ALA A 217 -0.71 -30.93 -15.89
C ALA A 217 -0.92 -29.42 -15.66
N PRO A 218 -0.47 -28.90 -14.51
CA PRO A 218 -0.54 -27.48 -14.22
C PRO A 218 0.24 -26.67 -15.26
N ILE A 219 -0.26 -25.47 -15.57
CA ILE A 219 0.41 -24.56 -16.49
C ILE A 219 1.69 -24.06 -15.80
N ARG A 220 2.81 -24.16 -16.52
CA ARG A 220 4.10 -23.68 -16.03
C ARG A 220 4.32 -22.21 -16.41
N TYR A 221 4.55 -21.38 -15.40
CA TYR A 221 4.86 -19.97 -15.51
C TYR A 221 6.30 -19.71 -15.07
N GLN A 222 7.06 -19.00 -15.91
CA GLN A 222 8.35 -18.42 -15.57
C GLN A 222 8.13 -17.03 -14.99
N VAL A 223 8.64 -16.81 -13.77
CA VAL A 223 8.54 -15.55 -13.04
C VAL A 223 9.92 -14.93 -12.94
N PHE A 224 10.10 -13.78 -13.57
CA PHE A 224 11.35 -13.03 -13.58
C PHE A 224 11.45 -12.22 -12.29
N MET A 225 12.34 -12.63 -11.39
CA MET A 225 12.50 -12.01 -10.07
C MET A 225 13.14 -10.62 -10.17
N THR A 226 13.91 -10.39 -11.23
CA THR A 226 14.42 -9.09 -11.61
C THR A 226 13.45 -8.44 -12.59
N PRO A 227 12.93 -7.22 -12.32
CA PRO A 227 12.04 -6.56 -13.26
C PRO A 227 12.80 -6.18 -14.54
N ARG A 228 12.10 -6.29 -15.68
CA ARG A 228 12.57 -5.73 -16.95
C ARG A 228 12.54 -4.21 -16.93
N LEU A 229 13.32 -3.61 -17.82
CA LEU A 229 13.25 -2.18 -18.12
C LEU A 229 11.94 -1.85 -18.87
N THR A 230 11.49 -0.61 -18.74
CA THR A 230 10.48 -0.05 -19.66
C THR A 230 11.07 -0.03 -21.07
N ARG A 231 10.20 -0.05 -22.08
CA ARG A 231 10.63 0.02 -23.49
C ARG A 231 11.38 1.33 -23.76
N ALA A 232 10.93 2.42 -23.16
CA ALA A 232 11.58 3.73 -23.27
C ALA A 232 12.98 3.74 -22.63
N ASP A 233 13.11 3.19 -21.42
CA ASP A 233 14.39 3.13 -20.71
C ASP A 233 15.37 2.17 -21.40
N ALA A 234 14.90 0.99 -21.85
CA ALA A 234 15.71 0.06 -22.61
C ALA A 234 16.23 0.69 -23.92
N LEU A 235 15.37 1.43 -24.62
CA LEU A 235 15.75 2.18 -25.82
C LEU A 235 16.78 3.27 -25.50
N ALA A 236 16.58 4.04 -24.43
CA ALA A 236 17.49 5.09 -24.01
C ALA A 236 18.91 4.56 -23.72
N ILE A 237 19.02 3.42 -23.05
CA ILE A 237 20.31 2.75 -22.77
C ILE A 237 20.92 2.21 -24.06
N HIS A 238 20.13 1.51 -24.89
CA HIS A 238 20.61 0.96 -26.15
C HIS A 238 21.14 2.05 -27.09
N THR A 239 20.40 3.15 -27.28
CA THR A 239 20.84 4.26 -28.14
C THR A 239 22.13 4.91 -27.63
N ARG A 240 22.32 5.02 -26.30
CA ARG A 240 23.58 5.51 -25.71
C ARG A 240 24.75 4.57 -26.00
N ILE A 241 24.58 3.28 -25.72
CA ILE A 241 25.60 2.26 -26.01
C ILE A 241 25.96 2.32 -27.49
N ARG A 242 24.96 2.26 -28.38
CA ARG A 242 25.16 2.30 -29.83
C ARG A 242 25.95 3.54 -30.26
N SER A 243 25.56 4.73 -29.80
CA SER A 243 26.25 5.99 -30.14
C SER A 243 27.71 5.99 -29.69
N MET A 244 28.04 5.35 -28.57
CA MET A 244 29.42 5.21 -28.08
C MET A 244 30.22 4.22 -28.95
N THR A 245 29.63 3.09 -29.32
CA THR A 245 30.26 2.13 -30.25
C THR A 245 30.46 2.69 -31.66
N GLU A 246 29.53 3.51 -32.16
CA GLU A 246 29.69 4.22 -33.45
C GLU A 246 30.87 5.20 -33.43
N ARG A 247 31.25 5.72 -32.25
CA ARG A 247 32.46 6.53 -32.04
C ARG A 247 33.72 5.69 -31.82
N ASN A 248 33.68 4.40 -32.17
CA ASN A 248 34.75 3.40 -31.97
C ASN A 248 35.13 3.13 -30.50
N LEU A 249 34.21 3.33 -29.54
CA LEU A 249 34.41 2.89 -28.17
C LEU A 249 34.06 1.40 -28.03
N GLU A 250 34.93 0.62 -27.39
CA GLU A 250 34.64 -0.79 -27.11
C GLU A 250 33.47 -0.94 -26.12
N LEU A 251 32.62 -1.95 -26.31
CA LEU A 251 31.41 -2.16 -25.51
C LEU A 251 31.69 -2.20 -24.00
N HIS A 252 32.78 -2.83 -23.57
CA HIS A 252 33.14 -2.89 -22.16
C HIS A 252 33.43 -1.50 -21.57
N LYS A 253 34.10 -0.62 -22.32
CA LYS A 253 34.36 0.78 -21.92
C LYS A 253 33.08 1.60 -21.92
N ALA A 254 32.21 1.40 -22.92
CA ALA A 254 30.90 2.05 -22.95
C ALA A 254 30.07 1.71 -21.70
N LEU A 255 30.01 0.43 -21.31
CA LEU A 255 29.33 0.01 -20.09
C LEU A 255 29.97 0.59 -18.82
N GLN A 256 31.30 0.68 -18.75
CA GLN A 256 32.02 1.32 -17.63
C GLN A 256 31.72 2.82 -17.53
N GLU A 257 31.68 3.55 -18.66
CA GLU A 257 31.32 4.97 -18.68
C GLU A 257 29.87 5.20 -18.22
N LEU A 258 28.92 4.38 -18.69
CA LEU A 258 27.54 4.44 -18.21
C LEU A 258 27.42 4.09 -16.72
N LEU A 259 28.22 3.14 -16.23
CA LEU A 259 28.32 2.82 -14.81
C LEU A 259 28.95 3.95 -13.98
N ALA A 260 29.73 4.85 -14.58
CA ALA A 260 30.36 5.98 -13.90
C ALA A 260 29.46 7.22 -13.77
N VAL A 261 28.37 7.33 -14.55
CA VAL A 261 27.44 8.48 -14.48
C VAL A 261 26.82 8.59 -13.10
N GLU A 262 26.97 9.70 -12.38
CA GLU A 262 26.51 9.82 -10.98
C GLU A 262 24.98 9.67 -10.83
N ASP A 263 24.19 10.43 -11.61
CA ASP A 263 22.73 10.33 -11.62
C ASP A 263 22.24 9.32 -12.66
N VAL A 264 21.80 8.16 -12.16
CA VAL A 264 21.28 7.06 -12.97
C VAL A 264 20.05 7.48 -13.79
N LEU A 265 19.26 8.45 -13.33
CA LEU A 265 18.06 8.88 -14.05
C LEU A 265 18.40 9.64 -15.35
N GLU A 266 19.56 10.29 -15.43
CA GLU A 266 20.01 10.95 -16.66
C GLU A 266 20.27 9.94 -17.80
N LEU A 267 20.64 8.71 -17.44
CA LEU A 267 20.79 7.60 -18.40
C LEU A 267 19.47 7.23 -19.07
N LEU A 268 18.34 7.47 -18.40
CA LEU A 268 17.01 7.08 -18.82
C LEU A 268 16.28 8.18 -19.61
N SER A 269 16.88 9.36 -19.73
CA SER A 269 16.31 10.46 -20.54
C SER A 269 16.13 10.02 -21.99
N PRO A 270 14.95 10.23 -22.60
CA PRO A 270 14.69 9.79 -23.97
C PRO A 270 15.69 10.40 -24.95
N ILE A 271 16.33 9.56 -25.77
CA ILE A 271 17.17 10.00 -26.90
C ILE A 271 16.58 9.41 -28.17
N GLU A 272 16.02 10.28 -29.00
CA GLU A 272 15.52 10.01 -30.36
C GLU A 272 14.50 8.87 -30.53
N ASN A 273 13.67 8.95 -31.57
CA ASN A 273 12.70 7.90 -31.89
C ASN A 273 13.35 6.80 -32.75
N VAL A 274 14.29 6.05 -32.18
CA VAL A 274 14.87 4.87 -32.86
C VAL A 274 13.92 3.67 -32.71
N ARG A 275 13.56 3.03 -33.83
CA ARG A 275 12.75 1.80 -33.80
C ARG A 275 13.67 0.58 -33.69
N ILE A 276 13.47 -0.23 -32.64
CA ILE A 276 14.13 -1.53 -32.48
C ILE A 276 13.11 -2.63 -32.80
N SER A 277 13.52 -3.66 -33.53
CA SER A 277 12.67 -4.79 -33.92
C SER A 277 12.53 -5.87 -32.84
N VAL A 278 13.52 -5.98 -31.94
CA VAL A 278 13.59 -7.00 -30.89
C VAL A 278 13.26 -6.38 -29.52
N PRO A 279 12.42 -7.02 -28.69
CA PRO A 279 12.18 -6.57 -27.33
C PRO A 279 13.42 -6.75 -26.46
N LEU A 280 13.98 -5.63 -25.97
CA LEU A 280 15.12 -5.62 -25.04
C LEU A 280 14.59 -5.44 -23.62
N ASN A 281 14.58 -6.51 -22.83
CA ASN A 281 14.02 -6.48 -21.47
C ASN A 281 15.05 -6.04 -20.44
N THR A 282 16.33 -6.35 -20.68
CA THR A 282 17.41 -6.12 -19.71
C THR A 282 18.65 -5.56 -20.40
N VAL A 283 19.56 -4.93 -19.64
CA VAL A 283 20.83 -4.42 -20.20
C VAL A 283 21.71 -5.55 -20.79
N MET A 284 21.53 -6.78 -20.33
CA MET A 284 22.21 -7.97 -20.82
C MET A 284 21.70 -8.34 -22.21
N ASP A 285 20.39 -8.19 -22.46
CA ASP A 285 19.83 -8.34 -23.80
C ASP A 285 20.42 -7.29 -24.75
N ILE A 286 20.57 -6.05 -24.28
CA ILE A 286 21.18 -4.94 -25.03
C ILE A 286 22.65 -5.25 -25.34
N ALA A 287 23.43 -5.65 -24.33
CA ALA A 287 24.83 -5.97 -24.48
C ALA A 287 25.06 -7.18 -25.40
N ARG A 288 24.20 -8.21 -25.34
CA ARG A 288 24.25 -9.37 -26.24
C ARG A 288 23.90 -8.98 -27.68
N LEU A 289 22.91 -8.11 -27.87
CA LEU A 289 22.55 -7.60 -29.19
C LEU A 289 23.71 -6.84 -29.84
N GLU A 290 24.33 -5.91 -29.10
CA GLU A 290 25.42 -5.06 -29.60
C GLU A 290 26.76 -5.83 -29.74
N ALA A 291 27.04 -6.80 -28.86
CA ALA A 291 28.24 -7.63 -28.97
C ALA A 291 28.15 -8.70 -30.09
N GLY A 292 26.93 -9.17 -30.42
CA GLY A 292 26.73 -10.28 -31.33
C GLY A 292 27.53 -11.53 -30.93
N ALA A 293 28.37 -12.03 -31.84
CA ALA A 293 29.24 -13.18 -31.57
C ALA A 293 30.45 -12.87 -30.65
N ALA A 294 30.76 -11.60 -30.40
CA ALA A 294 31.89 -11.15 -29.57
C ALA A 294 31.51 -10.98 -28.08
N HIS A 295 30.45 -11.63 -27.61
CA HIS A 295 29.99 -11.55 -26.23
C HIS A 295 31.01 -12.15 -25.26
N THR A 296 31.36 -11.40 -24.20
CA THR A 296 32.32 -11.84 -23.17
C THR A 296 31.67 -11.88 -21.79
N LEU A 297 32.19 -12.73 -20.90
CA LEU A 297 31.75 -12.80 -19.51
C LEU A 297 31.88 -11.43 -18.80
N GLU A 298 32.94 -10.69 -19.09
CA GLU A 298 33.17 -9.35 -18.55
C GLU A 298 32.06 -8.37 -18.97
N THR A 299 31.70 -8.35 -20.26
CA THR A 299 30.58 -7.51 -20.74
C THR A 299 29.24 -7.88 -20.11
N ASP A 300 29.00 -9.17 -19.83
CA ASP A 300 27.77 -9.63 -19.15
C ASP A 300 27.76 -9.17 -17.68
N GLN A 301 28.88 -9.26 -16.96
CA GLN A 301 29.01 -8.77 -15.58
C GLN A 301 28.81 -7.24 -15.47
N LEU A 302 29.38 -6.48 -16.40
CA LEU A 302 29.19 -5.02 -16.46
C LEU A 302 27.73 -4.68 -16.79
N ALA A 303 27.11 -5.39 -17.74
CA ALA A 303 25.70 -5.21 -18.08
C ALA A 303 24.77 -5.56 -16.91
N GLN A 304 25.05 -6.64 -16.18
CA GLN A 304 24.32 -6.99 -14.96
C GLN A 304 24.46 -5.90 -13.89
N SER A 305 25.67 -5.37 -13.70
CA SER A 305 25.93 -4.30 -12.73
C SER A 305 25.16 -3.02 -13.11
N LEU A 306 25.15 -2.66 -14.39
CA LEU A 306 24.41 -1.49 -14.88
C LEU A 306 22.90 -1.68 -14.74
N HIS A 307 22.38 -2.86 -15.07
CA HIS A 307 20.96 -3.17 -14.87
C HIS A 307 20.55 -3.09 -13.40
N ARG A 308 21.35 -3.69 -12.50
CA ARG A 308 21.13 -3.60 -11.05
C ARG A 308 21.10 -2.15 -10.60
N ARG A 309 22.04 -1.34 -11.06
CA ARG A 309 22.12 0.09 -10.73
C ARG A 309 20.85 0.84 -11.17
N ILE A 310 20.33 0.55 -12.36
CA ILE A 310 19.09 1.15 -12.90
C ILE A 310 17.86 0.73 -12.08
N ILE A 311 17.65 -0.57 -11.85
CA ILE A 311 16.46 -1.05 -11.15
C ILE A 311 16.47 -0.70 -9.65
N ASN A 312 17.65 -0.50 -9.06
CA ASN A 312 17.81 -0.07 -7.68
C ASN A 312 17.78 1.47 -7.52
N ALA A 313 17.77 2.25 -8.62
CA ALA A 313 17.81 3.71 -8.57
C ALA A 313 16.65 4.33 -7.76
N LEU A 314 15.51 3.63 -7.69
CA LEU A 314 14.32 4.06 -6.97
C LEU A 314 14.13 3.32 -5.63
N GLY A 315 15.12 2.56 -5.16
CA GLY A 315 15.05 1.78 -3.92
C GLY A 315 14.13 0.55 -4.04
N ASP A 316 13.52 0.17 -2.91
CA ASP A 316 12.58 -0.94 -2.80
C ASP A 316 11.22 -0.43 -2.26
N ILE A 317 10.13 -0.96 -2.82
CA ILE A 317 8.75 -0.76 -2.36
C ILE A 317 8.41 -1.91 -1.40
N HIS A 318 7.90 -1.54 -0.24
CA HIS A 318 7.42 -2.46 0.78
C HIS A 318 5.89 -2.44 0.82
N ILE A 319 5.27 -3.62 0.66
CA ILE A 319 3.81 -3.77 0.64
C ILE A 319 3.41 -4.77 1.71
N ALA A 320 2.73 -4.31 2.76
CA ALA A 320 2.23 -5.18 3.82
C ALA A 320 1.26 -6.23 3.27
N HIS A 321 1.37 -7.48 3.73
CA HIS A 321 0.40 -8.54 3.38
C HIS A 321 -1.03 -8.15 3.77
N PHE A 322 -1.19 -7.45 4.89
CA PHE A 322 -2.50 -6.98 5.35
C PHE A 322 -3.13 -6.02 4.35
N PHE A 323 -2.37 -5.07 3.80
CA PHE A 323 -2.85 -4.15 2.78
C PHE A 323 -3.48 -4.91 1.61
N ILE A 324 -2.76 -5.89 1.08
CA ILE A 324 -3.18 -6.66 -0.09
C ILE A 324 -4.40 -7.55 0.22
N THR A 325 -4.35 -8.27 1.35
CA THR A 325 -5.32 -9.33 1.66
C THR A 325 -6.57 -8.84 2.39
N ARG A 326 -6.53 -7.64 3.00
CA ARG A 326 -7.64 -7.06 3.77
C ARG A 326 -7.99 -5.66 3.29
N THR A 327 -7.07 -4.70 3.38
CA THR A 327 -7.37 -3.27 3.15
C THR A 327 -7.93 -3.01 1.75
N ILE A 328 -7.34 -3.60 0.70
CA ILE A 328 -7.85 -3.45 -0.68
C ILE A 328 -9.31 -3.89 -0.78
N HIS A 329 -9.65 -5.02 -0.17
CA HIS A 329 -10.99 -5.60 -0.26
C HIS A 329 -12.02 -4.87 0.61
N GLU A 330 -11.64 -4.53 1.85
CA GLU A 330 -12.51 -3.84 2.81
C GLU A 330 -12.87 -2.42 2.37
N PHE A 331 -11.92 -1.70 1.78
CA PHE A 331 -12.13 -0.36 1.26
C PHE A 331 -12.50 -0.34 -0.23
N HIS A 332 -12.77 -1.50 -0.83
CA HIS A 332 -13.15 -1.65 -2.24
C HIS A 332 -12.24 -0.90 -3.22
N LEU A 333 -10.93 -0.90 -2.95
CA LEU A 333 -9.95 -0.21 -3.78
C LEU A 333 -9.82 -0.92 -5.13
N THR A 334 -9.96 -0.16 -6.22
CA THR A 334 -9.63 -0.69 -7.55
C THR A 334 -8.11 -0.92 -7.66
N PRO A 335 -7.64 -1.77 -8.59
CA PRO A 335 -6.21 -2.00 -8.80
C PRO A 335 -5.41 -0.70 -8.98
N ALA A 336 -5.99 0.30 -9.65
CA ALA A 336 -5.37 1.60 -9.85
C ALA A 336 -5.30 2.43 -8.55
N GLN A 337 -6.37 2.45 -7.76
CA GLN A 337 -6.39 3.13 -6.45
C GLN A 337 -5.40 2.48 -5.48
N ALA A 338 -5.39 1.14 -5.39
CA ALA A 338 -4.46 0.41 -4.54
C ALA A 338 -3.00 0.65 -4.92
N TRP A 339 -2.70 0.70 -6.23
CA TRP A 339 -1.36 1.02 -6.71
C TRP A 339 -0.97 2.47 -6.37
N LEU A 340 -1.87 3.43 -6.57
CA LEU A 340 -1.61 4.83 -6.22
C LEU A 340 -1.32 5.02 -4.73
N VAL A 341 -2.05 4.33 -3.85
CA VAL A 341 -1.76 4.31 -2.39
C VAL A 341 -0.39 3.71 -2.12
N THR A 342 -0.05 2.60 -2.78
CA THR A 342 1.25 1.94 -2.66
C THR A 342 2.40 2.87 -3.04
N VAL A 343 2.29 3.53 -4.20
CA VAL A 343 3.29 4.49 -4.68
C VAL A 343 3.39 5.69 -3.75
N SER A 344 2.26 6.22 -3.27
CA SER A 344 2.25 7.36 -2.35
C SER A 344 2.94 7.01 -1.02
N ARG A 345 2.70 5.81 -0.47
CA ARG A 345 3.38 5.31 0.74
C ARG A 345 4.87 5.11 0.52
N ASP A 346 5.27 4.66 -0.66
CA ASP A 346 6.68 4.51 -1.02
C ASP A 346 7.40 5.85 -1.21
N MET A 347 6.72 6.87 -1.72
CA MET A 347 7.23 8.24 -1.83
C MET A 347 7.39 8.93 -0.47
N ALA A 348 6.62 8.50 0.54
CA ALA A 348 6.80 8.94 1.91
C ALA A 348 8.11 8.42 2.51
N PHE A 349 8.58 9.08 3.56
CA PHE A 349 9.84 8.69 4.22
C PHE A 349 9.53 7.99 5.54
N ILE A 350 10.11 6.80 5.71
CA ILE A 350 10.10 6.09 6.99
C ILE A 350 11.53 5.63 7.23
N ASN A 351 12.10 6.06 8.35
CA ASN A 351 13.36 5.58 8.86
C ASN A 351 13.05 4.60 10.01
N SER A 352 13.24 3.31 9.77
CA SER A 352 13.00 2.27 10.78
C SER A 352 13.97 2.34 11.96
N ARG A 353 15.14 2.96 11.78
CA ARG A 353 16.17 3.11 12.82
C ARG A 353 15.94 4.34 13.70
N THR A 354 15.62 5.49 13.10
CA THR A 354 15.38 6.73 13.86
C THR A 354 13.91 6.93 14.24
N GLY A 355 13.02 6.09 13.71
CA GLY A 355 11.57 6.28 13.79
C GLY A 355 11.05 7.40 12.89
N GLU A 356 11.91 8.10 12.14
CA GLU A 356 11.56 9.30 11.38
C GLU A 356 10.54 9.02 10.28
N ARG A 357 9.35 9.60 10.41
CA ARG A 357 8.24 9.50 9.47
C ARG A 357 7.98 10.85 8.83
N ARG A 358 7.95 10.90 7.50
CA ARG A 358 7.48 12.06 6.73
C ARG A 358 6.38 11.58 5.82
N ASP A 359 5.16 11.93 6.19
CA ASP A 359 3.91 11.51 5.57
C ASP A 359 3.37 12.53 4.56
N LEU A 360 3.91 13.75 4.51
CA LEU A 360 3.53 14.75 3.52
C LEU A 360 4.31 14.60 2.21
N VAL A 361 3.65 14.10 1.17
CA VAL A 361 4.22 13.85 -0.15
C VAL A 361 3.71 14.88 -1.16
N THR A 362 4.62 15.48 -1.94
CA THR A 362 4.25 16.48 -2.95
C THR A 362 4.33 15.91 -4.36
N PHE A 363 3.21 15.87 -5.09
CA PHE A 363 3.18 15.57 -6.52
C PHE A 363 3.42 16.86 -7.30
N LYS A 364 4.59 16.97 -7.93
CA LYS A 364 5.02 18.17 -8.66
C LYS A 364 4.18 18.42 -9.91
N GLY A 365 3.71 17.37 -10.57
CA GLY A 365 2.79 17.45 -11.71
C GLY A 365 1.33 17.31 -11.31
N GLY A 366 0.99 17.48 -10.03
CA GLY A 366 -0.39 17.47 -9.55
C GLY A 366 -1.15 16.18 -9.84
N TYR A 367 -2.42 16.30 -10.23
CA TYR A 367 -3.26 15.15 -10.57
C TYR A 367 -2.82 14.46 -11.86
N GLN A 368 -2.12 15.18 -12.75
CA GLN A 368 -1.61 14.62 -14.00
C GLN A 368 -0.50 13.59 -13.71
N GLU A 369 0.46 13.94 -12.84
CA GLU A 369 1.49 12.99 -12.38
C GLU A 369 0.87 11.74 -11.74
N MET A 370 -0.13 11.92 -10.87
CA MET A 370 -0.82 10.79 -10.23
C MET A 370 -1.54 9.89 -11.25
N ALA A 371 -2.09 10.47 -12.33
CA ALA A 371 -2.74 9.71 -13.38
C ALA A 371 -1.72 8.91 -14.21
N GLU A 372 -0.56 9.49 -14.51
CA GLU A 372 0.51 8.82 -15.23
C GLU A 372 1.08 7.63 -14.45
N LEU A 373 1.23 7.76 -13.12
CA LEU A 373 1.68 6.68 -12.22
C LEU A 373 0.78 5.44 -12.24
N ILE A 374 -0.49 5.60 -12.63
CA ILE A 374 -1.46 4.50 -12.80
C ILE A 374 -1.73 4.16 -14.27
N GLY A 375 -0.91 4.66 -15.21
CA GLY A 375 -1.05 4.42 -16.65
C GLY A 375 -2.34 5.01 -17.23
N SER A 376 -2.80 6.16 -16.72
CA SER A 376 -4.01 6.85 -17.16
C SER A 376 -3.71 8.26 -17.64
N ASN A 377 -4.35 8.68 -18.73
CA ASN A 377 -4.27 10.05 -19.24
C ASN A 377 -5.39 10.94 -18.68
N ARG A 378 -6.21 10.44 -17.74
CA ARG A 378 -7.42 11.14 -17.26
C ARG A 378 -7.27 11.55 -15.80
N TYR A 379 -6.62 12.70 -15.55
CA TYR A 379 -6.42 13.27 -14.22
C TYR A 379 -7.73 13.46 -13.42
N LYS A 380 -8.84 13.80 -14.11
CA LYS A 380 -10.16 14.00 -13.47
C LYS A 380 -10.65 12.75 -12.72
N THR A 381 -10.20 11.57 -13.13
CA THR A 381 -10.53 10.32 -12.45
C THR A 381 -9.89 10.27 -11.06
N VAL A 382 -8.61 10.63 -10.98
CA VAL A 382 -7.86 10.70 -9.72
C VAL A 382 -8.45 11.78 -8.82
N GLN A 383 -8.70 12.97 -9.39
CA GLN A 383 -9.34 14.07 -8.67
C GLN A 383 -10.69 13.64 -8.06
N ALA A 384 -11.49 12.88 -8.80
CA ALA A 384 -12.79 12.43 -8.32
C ALA A 384 -12.66 11.43 -7.16
N TRP A 385 -11.68 10.53 -7.18
CA TRP A 385 -11.43 9.57 -6.09
C TRP A 385 -11.06 10.24 -4.76
N LEU A 386 -10.45 11.42 -4.83
CA LEU A 386 -10.01 12.20 -3.67
C LEU A 386 -11.10 13.13 -3.12
N ASN A 387 -12.22 13.26 -3.82
CA ASN A 387 -13.36 14.02 -3.32
C ASN A 387 -14.00 13.29 -2.12
N PRO A 388 -14.18 13.94 -0.95
CA PRO A 388 -14.83 13.33 0.21
C PRO A 388 -16.22 12.74 -0.09
N HIS A 389 -16.93 13.31 -1.06
CA HIS A 389 -18.27 12.89 -1.50
C HIS A 389 -18.24 11.85 -2.65
N TRP A 390 -17.09 11.21 -2.88
CA TRP A 390 -16.96 10.17 -3.90
C TRP A 390 -17.98 9.05 -3.68
N ASN A 391 -18.74 8.74 -4.74
CA ASN A 391 -19.72 7.67 -4.72
C ASN A 391 -19.01 6.33 -4.93
N GLU A 392 -19.00 5.47 -3.90
CA GLU A 392 -18.28 4.18 -3.87
C GLU A 392 -18.73 3.15 -4.93
N LYS A 393 -19.66 3.50 -5.83
CA LYS A 393 -20.11 2.68 -6.96
C LYS A 393 -19.03 2.31 -7.98
N ARG A 394 -17.89 3.03 -8.02
CA ARG A 394 -16.78 2.77 -8.99
C ARG A 394 -15.41 2.76 -8.30
N GLY A 395 -15.32 2.13 -7.13
CA GLY A 395 -14.09 2.02 -6.34
C GLY A 395 -14.19 2.78 -5.03
N GLY A 396 -13.24 2.53 -4.13
CA GLY A 396 -13.18 3.11 -2.80
C GLY A 396 -12.92 4.62 -2.76
N ASN A 397 -13.16 5.21 -1.59
CA ASN A 397 -12.85 6.61 -1.32
C ASN A 397 -11.37 6.77 -0.92
N LEU A 398 -10.57 7.44 -1.76
CA LEU A 398 -9.12 7.61 -1.52
C LEU A 398 -8.81 8.67 -0.48
N SER A 399 -9.75 9.54 -0.10
CA SER A 399 -9.51 10.61 0.89
C SER A 399 -9.10 10.08 2.27
N ARG A 400 -9.40 8.81 2.57
CA ARG A 400 -8.96 8.10 3.78
C ARG A 400 -7.46 7.77 3.79
N PHE A 401 -6.86 7.62 2.62
CA PHE A 401 -5.45 7.25 2.46
C PHE A 401 -4.58 8.44 2.07
N LEU A 402 -5.16 9.41 1.34
CA LEU A 402 -4.49 10.57 0.80
C LEU A 402 -5.33 11.80 1.09
N MET A 403 -4.90 12.62 2.06
CA MET A 403 -5.58 13.86 2.43
C MET A 403 -4.84 15.04 1.82
N GLU A 404 -5.51 15.81 0.96
CA GLU A 404 -4.89 16.98 0.34
C GLU A 404 -4.60 18.08 1.38
N MET A 405 -3.39 18.63 1.33
CA MET A 405 -2.92 19.67 2.24
C MET A 405 -2.55 20.94 1.46
N PRO A 406 -2.75 22.13 2.05
CA PRO A 406 -2.30 23.37 1.44
C PRO A 406 -0.77 23.40 1.35
N ILE A 407 -0.24 23.87 0.22
CA ILE A 407 1.20 24.09 0.04
C ILE A 407 1.52 25.50 0.55
N PRO A 408 2.41 25.66 1.56
CA PRO A 408 2.92 26.98 1.92
C PRO A 408 3.68 27.53 0.70
N ASP A 409 3.32 28.73 0.25
CA ASP A 409 3.80 29.39 -0.98
C ASP A 409 3.07 29.08 -2.29
N SER A 410 1.78 28.72 -2.26
CA SER A 410 0.96 28.54 -3.49
C SER A 410 0.93 29.77 -4.43
N ASN A 411 1.28 30.96 -3.93
CA ASN A 411 1.27 32.22 -4.68
C ASN A 411 2.40 32.36 -5.72
N THR A 412 3.41 31.48 -5.74
CA THR A 412 4.53 31.55 -6.70
C THR A 412 4.38 30.67 -7.94
N TYR A 413 3.34 29.83 -8.03
CA TYR A 413 3.19 28.93 -9.17
C TYR A 413 2.56 29.64 -10.38
N ALA A 414 3.34 29.77 -11.45
CA ALA A 414 2.92 30.40 -12.71
C ALA A 414 1.91 29.57 -13.52
N ASP A 415 1.79 28.26 -13.25
CA ASP A 415 0.84 27.37 -13.93
C ASP A 415 -0.43 27.18 -13.09
N LEU A 416 -1.49 27.91 -13.44
CA LEU A 416 -2.81 27.85 -12.79
C LEU A 416 -3.67 26.66 -13.28
N ARG A 417 -3.12 25.77 -14.11
CA ARG A 417 -3.86 24.60 -14.61
C ARG A 417 -4.07 23.60 -13.49
N VAL A 418 -5.34 23.33 -13.21
CA VAL A 418 -5.80 22.40 -12.15
C VAL A 418 -5.14 21.02 -12.24
N GLU A 419 -4.84 20.57 -13.46
CA GLU A 419 -4.26 19.25 -13.75
C GLU A 419 -2.78 19.11 -13.35
N SER A 420 -1.96 20.13 -13.65
CA SER A 420 -0.49 20.10 -13.50
C SER A 420 0.01 20.85 -12.27
N MET A 421 -0.83 21.64 -11.62
CA MET A 421 -0.46 22.39 -10.42
C MET A 421 0.02 21.45 -9.32
N PRO A 422 1.18 21.71 -8.69
CA PRO A 422 1.69 20.89 -7.60
C PRO A 422 0.67 20.72 -6.47
N ARG A 423 0.59 19.52 -5.90
CA ARG A 423 -0.31 19.21 -4.78
C ARG A 423 0.40 18.38 -3.73
N ALA A 424 0.22 18.75 -2.46
CA ALA A 424 0.72 18.00 -1.33
C ALA A 424 -0.40 17.14 -0.74
N PHE A 425 -0.09 15.90 -0.42
CA PHE A 425 -1.00 14.98 0.24
C PHE A 425 -0.34 14.42 1.48
N ARG A 426 -1.08 14.44 2.58
CA ARG A 426 -0.76 13.64 3.77
C ARG A 426 -1.16 12.20 3.48
N VAL A 427 -0.16 11.32 3.45
CA VAL A 427 -0.30 9.90 3.13
C VAL A 427 -0.46 9.10 4.41
N LEU A 428 -1.52 8.29 4.49
CA LEU A 428 -1.70 7.34 5.58
C LEU A 428 -0.68 6.21 5.47
N LEU A 429 0.35 6.27 6.33
CA LEU A 429 1.41 5.26 6.38
C LEU A 429 1.01 4.02 7.15
N ASP A 430 0.07 4.11 8.08
CA ASP A 430 -0.43 2.95 8.81
C ASP A 430 -1.67 2.37 8.11
N GLU A 431 -2.05 1.14 8.46
CA GLU A 431 -3.32 0.58 8.00
C GLU A 431 -4.48 1.25 8.74
N PRO A 432 -5.57 1.61 8.03
CA PRO A 432 -6.72 2.26 8.65
C PRO A 432 -7.29 1.38 9.76
N LEU A 433 -7.53 1.98 10.92
CA LEU A 433 -8.07 1.28 12.09
C LEU A 433 -9.47 0.73 11.78
N ASP A 434 -9.73 -0.50 12.20
CA ASP A 434 -11.09 -1.05 12.19
C ASP A 434 -11.95 -0.37 13.26
N ALA A 435 -13.27 -0.56 13.19
CA ALA A 435 -14.21 -0.01 14.18
C ALA A 435 -13.92 -0.45 15.63
N SER A 436 -13.11 -1.50 15.83
CA SER A 436 -12.67 -1.98 17.14
C SER A 436 -11.32 -1.39 17.61
N GLY A 437 -10.61 -0.64 16.75
CA GLY A 437 -9.33 0.01 17.05
C GLY A 437 -8.17 -0.97 17.27
N SER A 438 -8.28 -2.19 16.74
CA SER A 438 -7.38 -3.33 17.04
C SER A 438 -6.22 -3.46 16.04
N ILE A 439 -6.36 -2.91 14.83
CA ILE A 439 -5.34 -3.00 13.77
C ILE A 439 -4.16 -2.09 14.13
N ARG A 440 -2.96 -2.67 14.28
CA ARG A 440 -1.69 -1.96 14.52
C ARG A 440 -0.66 -2.42 13.50
N LEU A 441 -0.89 -2.10 12.23
CA LEU A 441 0.01 -2.46 11.13
C LEU A 441 0.52 -1.18 10.48
N ASP A 442 1.84 -1.03 10.40
CA ASP A 442 2.50 0.06 9.68
C ASP A 442 2.84 -0.37 8.23
N ALA A 443 3.06 0.60 7.33
CA ALA A 443 3.35 0.34 5.90
C ALA A 443 4.54 -0.60 5.66
N ASN A 444 5.48 -0.70 6.61
CA ASN A 444 6.64 -1.58 6.53
C ASN A 444 6.37 -3.01 7.08
N GLY A 445 5.16 -3.29 7.56
CA GLY A 445 4.74 -4.57 8.11
C GLY A 445 5.44 -5.00 9.40
N SER A 446 6.01 -4.07 10.17
CA SER A 446 6.82 -4.37 11.36
C SER A 446 5.98 -4.72 12.60
N HIS A 447 4.75 -4.22 12.69
CA HIS A 447 3.81 -4.54 13.77
C HIS A 447 2.75 -5.58 13.33
N MET A 448 2.72 -6.74 14.00
CA MET A 448 2.24 -8.03 13.45
C MET A 448 0.71 -8.23 13.37
N ALA A 449 0.27 -8.74 12.21
CA ALA A 449 -0.64 -9.88 12.09
C ALA A 449 -0.20 -10.74 10.88
N ASP A 450 0.06 -12.03 11.08
CA ASP A 450 0.34 -12.95 9.97
C ASP A 450 -0.88 -13.03 9.03
N ALA A 451 -0.66 -13.30 7.74
CA ALA A 451 -1.73 -13.31 6.74
C ALA A 451 -2.84 -14.36 7.02
N ASN A 452 -2.62 -15.31 7.93
CA ASN A 452 -3.58 -16.33 8.39
C ASN A 452 -4.29 -15.96 9.71
N GLY A 453 -4.03 -14.79 10.29
CA GLY A 453 -4.59 -14.37 11.57
C GLY A 453 -4.02 -15.10 12.80
N SER A 454 -2.99 -15.94 12.65
CA SER A 454 -2.31 -16.51 13.82
C SER A 454 -1.38 -15.49 14.45
N ILE A 455 -1.50 -15.28 15.75
CA ILE A 455 -0.52 -14.54 16.53
C ILE A 455 0.59 -15.54 16.90
N SER A 456 1.55 -15.76 16.00
CA SER A 456 2.73 -16.56 16.33
C SER A 456 3.62 -15.77 17.29
N TRP A 457 3.41 -15.97 18.60
CA TRP A 457 4.35 -15.54 19.65
C TRP A 457 5.58 -16.46 19.73
N THR A 458 5.64 -17.53 18.94
CA THR A 458 6.66 -18.59 19.06
C THR A 458 7.39 -18.81 17.74
N GLN A 459 8.21 -17.83 17.36
CA GLN A 459 9.48 -18.10 16.66
C GLN A 459 10.41 -16.89 16.79
N MET A 460 10.65 -16.47 18.03
CA MET A 460 11.59 -15.40 18.38
C MET A 460 13.03 -15.93 18.56
N GLU A 461 13.31 -17.17 18.13
CA GLU A 461 14.53 -17.90 18.52
C GLU A 461 15.44 -18.37 17.38
N VAL A 462 15.17 -18.07 16.10
CA VAL A 462 16.15 -18.35 15.05
C VAL A 462 16.19 -17.20 14.04
N LEU A 463 17.34 -16.51 14.02
CA LEU A 463 17.71 -15.32 13.23
C LEU A 463 17.16 -13.97 13.73
N VAL A 464 17.21 -13.79 15.05
CA VAL A 464 17.64 -12.52 15.62
C VAL A 464 19.16 -12.59 15.74
N ASP A 465 19.90 -12.01 14.80
CA ASP A 465 21.25 -11.56 15.14
C ASP A 465 21.12 -10.17 15.77
N ALA A 466 21.60 -10.09 17.00
CA ALA A 466 21.48 -8.97 17.92
C ALA A 466 21.92 -7.64 17.26
N ASN A 467 21.13 -6.58 17.52
CA ASN A 467 21.32 -5.16 17.19
C ASN A 467 20.60 -4.61 15.96
N GLY A 468 19.89 -5.39 15.13
CA GLY A 468 19.14 -4.82 13.99
C GLY A 468 20.00 -3.96 13.02
N SER A 469 21.33 -4.11 13.10
CA SER A 469 22.33 -3.21 12.53
C SER A 469 22.80 -3.64 11.13
N HIS A 470 22.28 -4.73 10.59
CA HIS A 470 22.67 -5.25 9.28
C HIS A 470 21.45 -5.56 8.40
N MET A 471 20.51 -4.62 8.31
CA MET A 471 19.74 -4.53 7.08
C MET A 471 20.52 -3.61 6.14
N VAL A 472 21.14 -4.25 5.16
CA VAL A 472 22.04 -3.63 4.21
C VAL A 472 21.40 -3.81 2.84
N ASP A 473 21.31 -2.75 2.04
CA ASP A 473 20.94 -2.88 0.63
C ASP A 473 21.99 -3.77 -0.11
N ALA A 474 21.70 -4.12 -1.37
CA ALA A 474 22.61 -4.93 -2.18
C ALA A 474 24.02 -4.30 -2.35
N ASN A 475 24.21 -3.03 -1.96
CA ASN A 475 25.44 -2.26 -2.12
C ASN A 475 26.26 -2.10 -0.83
N GLY A 476 25.86 -2.72 0.30
CA GLY A 476 26.62 -2.54 1.54
C GLY A 476 26.19 -1.32 2.37
N THR A 477 25.15 -0.58 1.93
CA THR A 477 24.60 0.56 2.64
C THR A 477 23.57 0.08 3.65
N VAL A 478 23.73 0.44 4.94
CA VAL A 478 22.69 0.33 5.99
C VAL A 478 21.35 0.80 5.42
N LEU A 479 20.19 0.37 5.94
CA LEU A 479 18.83 0.93 5.69
C LEU A 479 18.70 2.45 5.98
N ASN A 480 19.64 3.23 5.46
CA ASN A 480 19.60 4.62 5.22
C ASN A 480 18.97 4.72 3.84
N THR A 481 17.66 4.86 3.84
CA THR A 481 16.88 5.42 2.75
C THR A 481 17.43 6.80 2.37
N ILE A 482 18.58 6.87 1.71
CA ILE A 482 18.72 7.82 0.61
C ILE A 482 17.97 7.17 -0.56
N LYS A 483 16.64 7.14 -0.39
CA LYS A 483 15.73 7.32 -1.51
C LYS A 483 16.31 8.54 -2.25
N HIS A 484 16.43 8.48 -3.58
CA HIS A 484 16.33 9.64 -4.47
C HIS A 484 15.80 10.89 -3.75
N VAL A 485 16.36 12.08 -4.01
CA VAL A 485 16.01 13.37 -3.37
C VAL A 485 14.60 13.31 -2.77
N PRO A 486 14.46 13.18 -1.43
CA PRO A 486 13.21 12.80 -0.81
C PRO A 486 12.07 13.66 -1.33
N ASN A 487 10.95 13.03 -1.72
CA ASN A 487 9.77 13.76 -2.16
C ASN A 487 8.97 14.39 -1.00
N THR A 488 9.62 14.45 0.16
CA THR A 488 9.15 14.94 1.44
C THR A 488 10.18 15.94 1.93
N GLU A 489 9.75 17.11 2.38
CA GLU A 489 10.66 18.05 2.99
C GLU A 489 11.03 17.59 4.39
N LYS A 490 12.29 17.80 4.80
CA LYS A 490 12.69 17.49 6.17
C LYS A 490 11.74 18.15 7.14
N LYS A 491 11.48 19.46 7.02
CA LYS A 491 10.58 20.24 7.90
C LYS A 491 9.20 19.59 8.15
N ASN A 492 8.75 18.69 7.27
CA ASN A 492 7.49 17.94 7.38
C ASN A 492 7.71 16.54 8.01
N THR A 493 8.36 16.45 9.18
CA THR A 493 8.40 15.15 9.91
C THR A 493 7.32 15.07 10.96
N SER A 494 6.71 13.90 11.01
CA SER A 494 5.88 13.41 12.10
C SER A 494 6.73 12.59 13.09
N THR A 495 7.99 12.95 13.35
CA THR A 495 8.85 12.27 14.35
C THR A 495 9.69 13.22 15.18
N THR A 496 9.93 12.76 16.39
CA THR A 496 10.44 13.38 17.62
C THR A 496 11.84 14.02 17.56
N GLN A 497 12.45 14.15 16.38
CA GLN A 497 13.76 14.76 16.22
C GLN A 497 13.83 15.48 14.88
N HIS A 498 13.61 16.80 14.90
CA HIS A 498 14.19 17.66 13.89
C HIS A 498 15.53 18.24 14.32
N ALA A 499 16.41 18.34 13.33
CA ALA A 499 17.68 19.04 13.42
C ALA A 499 17.43 20.54 13.37
N PHE A 500 17.89 21.25 14.40
CA PHE A 500 18.18 22.69 14.48
C PHE A 500 17.45 23.58 13.47
N GLY A 501 16.21 23.95 13.80
CA GLY A 501 15.48 25.06 13.20
C GLY A 501 15.28 26.15 14.23
N GLU A 502 15.53 27.41 13.85
CA GLU A 502 15.43 28.59 14.71
C GLU A 502 14.08 28.72 15.42
N LYS A 503 14.13 29.22 16.67
CA LYS A 503 12.99 29.46 17.56
C LYS A 503 11.87 30.23 16.85
N THR A 504 10.77 29.56 16.52
CA THR A 504 9.48 30.22 16.28
C THR A 504 8.77 30.41 17.61
N GLY A 505 8.43 31.66 17.94
CA GLY A 505 7.80 32.06 19.20
C GLY A 505 6.30 31.72 19.30
N GLU A 506 5.90 30.48 19.03
CA GLU A 506 4.55 29.99 19.37
C GLU A 506 4.52 29.47 20.82
N ALA A 507 3.47 29.82 21.58
CA ALA A 507 3.32 29.47 22.99
C ALA A 507 3.01 27.98 23.25
N VAL A 508 2.64 27.22 22.21
CA VAL A 508 2.40 25.77 22.26
C VAL A 508 3.13 25.14 21.07
N PRO A 509 3.98 24.12 21.28
CA PRO A 509 4.72 23.49 20.20
C PRO A 509 3.78 22.71 19.26
N GLN A 510 4.07 22.69 17.97
CA GLN A 510 3.29 21.92 17.00
C GLN A 510 3.49 20.39 17.17
N PHE A 511 4.62 19.96 17.73
CA PHE A 511 4.95 18.55 17.99
C PHE A 511 5.93 18.41 19.17
N TRP A 512 6.03 17.20 19.73
CA TRP A 512 6.94 16.91 20.85
C TRP A 512 8.39 16.71 20.40
N GLU A 513 9.31 17.46 21.00
CA GLU A 513 10.75 17.28 20.81
C GLU A 513 11.43 16.95 22.14
N LEU A 514 12.06 15.77 22.24
CA LEU A 514 12.65 15.33 23.50
C LEU A 514 13.77 16.28 23.95
N HIS A 515 14.60 16.77 23.03
CA HIS A 515 15.68 17.69 23.38
C HIS A 515 15.15 19.04 23.94
N VAL A 516 14.05 19.56 23.39
CA VAL A 516 13.39 20.78 23.90
C VAL A 516 12.84 20.53 25.28
N LEU A 517 12.14 19.41 25.50
CA LEU A 517 11.61 19.06 26.81
C LEU A 517 12.72 18.88 27.85
N LEU A 518 13.84 18.25 27.47
CA LEU A 518 14.98 18.06 28.36
C LEU A 518 15.69 19.39 28.70
N GLN A 519 15.80 20.31 27.72
CA GLN A 519 16.36 21.64 27.95
C GLN A 519 15.42 22.52 28.79
N GLN A 520 14.12 22.50 28.50
CA GLN A 520 13.09 23.23 29.24
C GLN A 520 13.03 22.83 30.72
N ASN A 521 13.34 21.57 31.03
CA ASN A 521 13.35 21.04 32.39
C ASN A 521 14.75 21.05 33.03
N ASP A 522 15.71 21.82 32.49
CA ASP A 522 17.07 21.96 33.01
C ASP A 522 17.80 20.62 33.27
N VAL A 523 17.52 19.60 32.44
CA VAL A 523 18.15 18.28 32.59
C VAL A 523 19.64 18.37 32.27
N HIS A 524 20.50 17.80 33.11
CA HIS A 524 21.95 17.93 32.96
C HIS A 524 22.45 17.51 31.54
N PRO A 525 23.33 18.29 30.86
CA PRO A 525 23.71 18.05 29.46
C PRO A 525 24.26 16.65 29.15
N ARG A 526 24.98 16.05 30.11
CA ARG A 526 25.46 14.65 30.01
C ARG A 526 24.32 13.65 29.86
N VAL A 527 23.22 13.87 30.57
CA VAL A 527 22.03 13.00 30.55
C VAL A 527 21.22 13.22 29.29
N GLN A 528 21.14 14.47 28.82
CA GLN A 528 20.56 14.76 27.52
C GLN A 528 21.30 14.01 26.43
N LYS A 529 22.63 14.10 26.41
CA LYS A 529 23.47 13.38 25.45
C LYS A 529 23.29 11.87 25.54
N GLU A 530 23.32 11.30 26.74
CA GLU A 530 23.09 9.86 26.98
C GLU A 530 21.73 9.40 26.42
N LEU A 531 20.64 10.12 26.71
CA LEU A 531 19.30 9.75 26.25
C LEU A 531 19.11 9.95 24.74
N LEU A 532 19.74 10.99 24.18
CA LEU A 532 19.69 11.27 22.74
C LEU A 532 20.53 10.26 21.94
N ASP A 533 21.71 9.86 22.44
CA ASP A 533 22.59 8.87 21.82
C ASP A 533 21.93 7.48 21.75
N VAL A 534 21.12 7.13 22.76
CA VAL A 534 20.35 5.86 22.80
C VAL A 534 18.95 6.01 22.16
N GLN A 535 18.68 7.15 21.52
CA GLN A 535 17.42 7.41 20.79
C GLN A 535 16.15 7.20 21.64
N ALA A 536 16.17 7.72 22.88
CA ALA A 536 15.02 7.64 23.76
C ALA A 536 13.77 8.33 23.16
N SER A 537 12.60 7.73 23.36
CA SER A 537 11.34 8.18 22.78
C SER A 537 10.73 9.34 23.57
N VAL A 538 10.31 10.41 22.88
CA VAL A 538 9.55 11.50 23.51
C VAL A 538 8.16 11.04 23.96
N HIS A 539 7.55 10.10 23.24
CA HIS A 539 6.24 9.54 23.60
C HIS A 539 6.38 8.69 24.87
N ALA A 540 7.50 7.99 25.02
CA ALA A 540 7.85 7.33 26.27
C ALA A 540 8.02 8.35 27.40
N PHE A 541 8.73 9.47 27.18
CA PHE A 541 8.85 10.55 28.15
C PHE A 541 7.48 11.10 28.59
N VAL A 542 6.65 11.55 27.63
CA VAL A 542 5.32 12.14 27.89
C VAL A 542 4.39 11.14 28.58
N SER A 543 4.38 9.88 28.13
CA SER A 543 3.52 8.84 28.72
C SER A 543 3.90 8.53 30.17
N TRP A 544 5.18 8.54 30.54
CA TRP A 544 5.62 8.36 31.92
C TRP A 544 5.32 9.56 32.81
N VAL A 545 5.46 10.78 32.29
CA VAL A 545 5.07 12.01 33.01
C VAL A 545 3.57 11.97 33.33
N LEU A 546 2.73 11.65 32.35
CA LEU A 546 1.27 11.54 32.53
C LEU A 546 0.88 10.37 33.45
N TYR A 547 1.59 9.24 33.37
CA TYR A 547 1.35 8.11 34.25
C TYR A 547 1.58 8.48 35.71
N VAL A 548 2.69 9.15 36.03
CA VAL A 548 3.01 9.57 37.40
C VAL A 548 1.99 10.57 37.93
N ALA A 549 1.52 11.47 37.07
CA ALA A 549 0.49 12.43 37.43
C ALA A 549 -0.90 11.80 37.62
N SER A 550 -1.10 10.54 37.25
CA SER A 550 -2.39 9.87 37.43
C SER A 550 -2.58 9.40 38.88
N PRO A 551 -3.83 9.34 39.39
CA PRO A 551 -4.12 8.77 40.71
C PRO A 551 -3.72 7.29 40.88
N LYS A 552 -3.38 6.60 39.77
CA LYS A 552 -2.98 5.20 39.74
C LYS A 552 -1.46 4.99 39.89
N SER A 553 -0.67 6.07 39.94
CA SER A 553 0.79 6.00 40.09
C SER A 553 1.23 5.59 41.50
N GLY A 554 0.32 5.60 42.47
CA GLY A 554 0.62 5.30 43.87
C GLY A 554 1.34 6.45 44.55
N ASN A 555 2.51 6.20 45.14
CA ASN A 555 3.28 7.18 45.92
C ASN A 555 4.34 7.92 45.08
N LEU A 556 4.22 7.93 43.75
CA LEU A 556 5.18 8.62 42.88
C LEU A 556 4.87 10.11 42.84
N SER A 557 5.79 10.94 43.31
CA SER A 557 5.63 12.40 43.42
C SER A 557 6.50 13.20 42.45
N ASP A 558 7.40 12.55 41.72
CA ASP A 558 8.33 13.20 40.77
C ASP A 558 8.14 12.64 39.35
N PRO A 559 7.29 13.28 38.52
CA PRO A 559 7.05 12.87 37.14
C PRO A 559 8.30 12.95 36.25
N LEU A 560 9.13 13.98 36.45
CA LEU A 560 10.31 14.21 35.62
C LEU A 560 11.40 13.17 35.92
N GLY A 561 11.76 13.01 37.20
CA GLY A 561 12.80 12.06 37.61
C GLY A 561 12.43 10.61 37.28
N TYR A 562 11.16 10.24 37.44
CA TYR A 562 10.68 8.92 37.09
C TYR A 562 10.71 8.67 35.58
N ALA A 563 10.28 9.64 34.76
CA ALA A 563 10.36 9.52 33.31
C ALA A 563 11.81 9.36 32.82
N LEU A 564 12.75 10.15 33.36
CA LEU A 564 14.18 10.04 33.02
C LEU A 564 14.76 8.68 33.43
N SER A 565 14.42 8.18 34.62
CA SER A 565 14.86 6.85 35.08
C SER A 565 14.37 5.74 34.15
N ARG A 566 13.10 5.81 33.71
CA ARG A 566 12.53 4.81 32.80
C ARG A 566 13.12 4.86 31.40
N LEU A 567 13.44 6.05 30.89
CA LEU A 567 14.09 6.19 29.59
C LEU A 567 15.53 5.69 29.61
N ARG A 568 16.25 5.79 30.73
CA ARG A 568 17.58 5.19 30.87
C ARG A 568 17.55 3.67 30.88
N GLU A 569 16.59 3.07 31.57
CA GLU A 569 16.44 1.61 31.63
C GLU A 569 15.90 1.04 30.31
N HIS A 570 14.90 1.70 29.73
CA HIS A 570 14.16 1.26 28.57
C HIS A 570 13.79 2.46 27.66
N PRO A 571 14.69 2.89 26.76
CA PRO A 571 14.58 4.11 25.97
C PRO A 571 13.29 4.27 25.15
N LEU A 572 12.70 3.14 24.70
CA LEU A 572 11.51 3.13 23.84
C LEU A 572 10.23 2.69 24.57
N ARG A 573 10.31 2.36 25.86
CA ARG A 573 9.19 1.75 26.58
C ARG A 573 8.29 2.82 27.16
N GLU A 574 7.05 2.87 26.69
CA GLU A 574 6.01 3.78 27.18
C GLU A 574 5.25 3.24 28.40
N ALA A 575 4.57 4.15 29.09
CA ALA A 575 3.59 3.79 30.11
C ALA A 575 2.39 3.06 29.47
N ARG A 576 2.07 1.87 29.98
CA ARG A 576 1.00 1.01 29.45
C ARG A 576 -0.38 1.65 29.65
N GLY A 577 -1.33 1.27 28.78
CA GLY A 577 -2.73 1.67 28.89
C GLY A 577 -3.03 3.00 28.17
N VAL A 578 -3.90 3.81 28.77
CA VAL A 578 -4.40 5.06 28.17
C VAL A 578 -3.35 6.17 28.07
N PHE A 579 -2.26 6.10 28.84
CA PHE A 579 -1.19 7.10 28.84
C PHE A 579 -0.37 7.12 27.55
N ARG A 580 -0.26 5.98 26.86
CA ARG A 580 0.28 5.92 25.50
C ARG A 580 -0.57 6.73 24.53
N GLN A 581 -1.90 6.51 24.57
CA GLN A 581 -2.83 7.21 23.69
C GLN A 581 -2.81 8.73 23.90
N PHE A 582 -2.55 9.18 25.12
CA PHE A 582 -2.40 10.61 25.40
C PHE A 582 -1.06 11.16 24.92
N ALA A 583 0.01 10.38 25.00
CA ALA A 583 1.32 10.79 24.51
C ALA A 583 1.37 10.90 22.97
N ASP A 584 0.53 10.12 22.27
CA ASP A 584 0.38 10.15 20.81
C ASP A 584 -0.42 11.38 20.30
N LEU A 585 -1.02 12.17 21.20
CA LEU A 585 -1.77 13.37 20.81
C LEU A 585 -0.83 14.54 20.44
N PRO A 586 -1.24 15.38 19.47
CA PRO A 586 -0.61 16.67 19.26
C PRO A 586 -0.58 17.50 20.56
N PRO A 587 0.46 18.31 20.81
CA PRO A 587 0.56 19.08 22.05
C PRO A 587 -0.66 20.00 22.30
N ALA A 588 -1.26 20.55 21.25
CA ALA A 588 -2.50 21.34 21.35
C ALA A 588 -3.70 20.52 21.83
N GLU A 589 -3.89 19.30 21.32
CA GLU A 589 -4.98 18.42 21.76
C GLU A 589 -4.76 17.89 23.19
N LEU A 590 -3.52 17.59 23.54
CA LEU A 590 -3.18 17.21 24.92
C LEU A 590 -3.43 18.38 25.89
N LEU A 591 -3.05 19.60 25.51
CA LEU A 591 -3.29 20.80 26.31
C LEU A 591 -4.78 21.03 26.51
N MET A 592 -5.60 20.88 25.46
CA MET A 592 -7.07 20.94 25.58
C MET A 592 -7.61 19.93 26.61
N LEU A 593 -7.11 18.70 26.59
CA LEU A 593 -7.51 17.70 27.59
C LEU A 593 -7.03 18.08 29.00
N MET A 594 -5.82 18.59 29.15
CA MET A 594 -5.29 19.07 30.43
C MET A 594 -6.11 20.22 31.00
N GLU A 595 -6.52 21.18 30.17
CA GLU A 595 -7.39 22.29 30.56
C GLU A 595 -8.79 21.85 31.01
N SER A 596 -9.25 20.67 30.58
CA SER A 596 -10.50 20.09 31.07
C SER A 596 -10.41 19.56 32.51
N THR A 597 -9.20 19.45 33.07
CA THR A 597 -8.95 18.91 34.41
C THR A 597 -8.42 19.99 35.35
N PRO A 598 -9.28 20.57 36.20
CA PRO A 598 -8.85 21.63 37.10
C PRO A 598 -7.83 21.11 38.14
N HIS A 599 -6.89 21.97 38.52
CA HIS A 599 -5.91 21.68 39.57
C HIS A 599 -6.55 21.74 40.98
N SER A 600 -7.59 22.55 41.17
CA SER A 600 -8.34 22.71 42.42
C SER A 600 -9.68 22.00 42.38
N ALA A 601 -10.09 21.40 43.50
CA ALA A 601 -11.42 20.78 43.65
C ALA A 601 -12.59 21.77 43.52
N TYR A 602 -12.31 23.08 43.65
CA TYR A 602 -13.31 24.14 43.58
C TYR A 602 -13.38 24.85 42.22
N ALA A 603 -12.47 24.53 41.29
CA ALA A 603 -12.45 25.14 39.97
C ALA A 603 -13.41 24.41 39.01
N ILE A 604 -14.09 25.19 38.15
CA ILE A 604 -15.07 24.67 37.20
C ILE A 604 -14.33 24.06 36.01
N PRO A 605 -14.50 22.76 35.70
CA PRO A 605 -13.88 22.13 34.54
C PRO A 605 -14.39 22.75 33.23
N LYS A 606 -13.49 23.07 32.30
CA LYS A 606 -13.88 23.44 30.94
C LYS A 606 -14.48 22.23 30.24
N GLN A 607 -15.60 22.43 29.53
CA GLN A 607 -16.16 21.39 28.66
C GLN A 607 -15.32 21.29 27.38
N VAL A 608 -14.88 20.08 27.06
CA VAL A 608 -14.04 19.81 25.88
C VAL A 608 -14.67 18.69 25.07
N GLU A 609 -14.93 18.97 23.80
CA GLU A 609 -15.40 17.98 22.83
C GLU A 609 -14.19 17.27 22.20
N HIS A 610 -13.78 16.16 22.80
CA HIS A 610 -12.68 15.33 22.29
C HIS A 610 -13.00 13.83 22.46
N PRO A 611 -12.69 12.94 21.48
CA PRO A 611 -12.97 11.51 21.57
C PRO A 611 -12.39 10.84 22.82
N LEU A 612 -11.21 11.31 23.28
CA LEU A 612 -10.55 10.80 24.48
C LEU A 612 -10.95 11.51 25.79
N ALA A 613 -11.85 12.50 25.78
CA ALA A 613 -12.21 13.24 26.99
C ALA A 613 -12.75 12.34 28.13
N ARG A 614 -13.55 11.33 27.79
CA ARG A 614 -14.05 10.34 28.76
C ARG A 614 -12.94 9.44 29.32
N ALA A 615 -11.98 9.05 28.47
CA ALA A 615 -10.82 8.25 28.88
C ALA A 615 -9.88 9.08 29.76
N TRP A 616 -9.65 10.34 29.40
CA TRP A 616 -8.88 11.33 30.15
C TRP A 616 -9.44 11.53 31.55
N LYS A 617 -10.73 11.87 31.68
CA LYS A 617 -11.38 12.05 32.99
C LYS A 617 -11.31 10.79 33.86
N LYS A 618 -11.40 9.60 33.26
CA LYS A 618 -11.25 8.31 33.98
C LYS A 618 -9.81 8.05 34.43
N ALA A 619 -8.83 8.52 33.68
CA ALA A 619 -7.40 8.31 33.95
C ALA A 619 -6.82 9.35 34.92
N MET A 620 -7.21 10.61 34.76
CA MET A 620 -6.63 11.77 35.45
C MET A 620 -7.47 12.26 36.64
N GLY A 621 -8.73 11.85 36.72
CA GLY A 621 -9.68 12.28 37.76
C GLY A 621 -10.49 13.51 37.36
N SER A 622 -11.38 13.95 38.25
CA SER A 622 -12.18 15.18 38.08
C SER A 622 -11.43 16.45 38.49
N HIS A 623 -10.42 16.31 39.33
CA HIS A 623 -9.47 17.36 39.71
C HIS A 623 -8.11 16.70 39.90
N ASN A 624 -7.02 17.39 39.59
CA ASN A 624 -5.69 16.82 39.74
C ASN A 624 -4.62 17.89 40.04
N PRO A 625 -4.08 17.93 41.27
CA PRO A 625 -3.11 18.95 41.68
C PRO A 625 -1.76 18.83 40.96
N MET A 626 -1.42 17.66 40.39
CA MET A 626 -0.17 17.49 39.63
C MET A 626 -0.25 18.08 38.21
N MET A 627 -1.41 18.57 37.76
CA MET A 627 -1.55 19.17 36.42
C MET A 627 -0.70 20.43 36.24
N THR A 628 -0.48 21.21 37.30
CA THR A 628 0.44 22.37 37.26
C THR A 628 1.87 21.91 36.98
N GLN A 629 2.32 20.84 37.63
CA GLN A 629 3.65 20.26 37.44
C GLN A 629 3.80 19.63 36.05
N VAL A 630 2.79 18.92 35.56
CA VAL A 630 2.78 18.37 34.19
C VAL A 630 2.79 19.47 33.14
N ASN A 631 2.02 20.54 33.34
CA ASN A 631 1.98 21.69 32.44
C ASN A 631 3.34 22.38 32.38
N LYS A 632 3.99 22.59 33.53
CA LYS A 632 5.36 23.10 33.61
C LYS A 632 6.37 22.20 32.89
N ILE A 633 6.29 20.88 33.09
CA ILE A 633 7.21 19.92 32.45
C ILE A 633 7.04 19.91 30.93
N LEU A 634 5.80 19.91 30.43
CA LEU A 634 5.52 19.70 29.01
C LEU A 634 5.48 20.99 28.19
N PHE A 635 4.96 22.09 28.75
CA PHE A 635 4.70 23.34 28.01
C PHE A 635 5.47 24.55 28.56
N GLY A 636 6.18 24.42 29.69
CA GLY A 636 7.03 25.48 30.21
C GLY A 636 6.29 26.65 30.87
N ASN A 637 4.96 26.65 30.84
CA ASN A 637 4.13 27.65 31.50
C ASN A 637 3.95 27.30 32.99
N GLU A 638 4.30 28.23 33.88
CA GLU A 638 3.75 28.24 35.23
C GLU A 638 2.28 28.63 35.06
N GLY A 639 1.37 27.67 35.23
CA GLY A 639 -0.06 27.94 35.08
C GLY A 639 -0.45 29.16 35.91
N GLU A 640 -1.13 30.11 35.28
CA GLU A 640 -1.66 31.29 35.97
C GLU A 640 -2.46 30.84 37.21
N ASP A 641 -2.12 31.43 38.37
CA ASP A 641 -2.77 31.22 39.67
C ASP A 641 -4.25 31.61 39.67
#